data_AF-A0A8H6UIR5-F1
#
_entry.id   AF-A0A8H6UIR5-F1
#
_cell.length_a   1.000
_cell.length_b   1.000
_cell.length_c   1.000
_cell.angle_alpha   90.00
_cell.angle_beta   90.00
_cell.angle_gamma   90.00
#
_symmetry.space_group_name_H-M   'P 1'
#
loop_
_entity.id
_entity.type
_entity.pdbx_description
1 polymer ?
#
loop_
_entity_poly.entity_id
_entity_poly.type
_entity_poly.pdbx_seq_one_letter_code
_entity_poly.pdbx_strand_id
1 'polypeptide(L)'
;MPSVVFKKVETCIFILQIIRQAGPSTKDSVLRAGHVILDDDRFATVLLAEIANAAGRIEENWESAPELSALIFLTQRVLSVSTSTRVRDLCLAQLSTLRITSFKWVTLVREQASYSDTDTHRNDSIARSTYLALICVSTFDIESPVLEQILEIERNASVWIQCCMMIHDRKGLLEMTPGCLLQILYDRWQIVSYRSYRVLALNVVHKKKQAIDLAIKEAWAAYHSDSPWSVAPGGGNHWLVTGDRSLLVHFNLLTAELLINGRPLARLPSDYESHKTYRTLFGQSPVDVMPSELPGMQFSGQRKHTGQTIHLGKESIPGSEDFDICVRAFSEEHRVREFVPVRLLTGAFPDAFVEDYAHWYDLDGGYVEFCPVKDPWQASSSHWRLQQKRPGQNGWCLVKGEVSLVNIRSQTAGSLFSILQPIERASRLHCKFHTSSSTLEIDMPRLRLSFSLQSGQHSSIRSRQYRGMKIDPDQSLGTLVGLRSKLILLHENDHSRKVLIPDGAVTWVKNGGHVAVNIGWQAVSKLHVYSVDNQLGRLVDNGSLQSKLTLCYLHAVTSFCVPDVLTKKTGTEQSLSILRSASMRSFSQLTPENISILVELARLTPVRKYYPANERVMQSVEWQNLGCLVHHDDFRERVQAIIDQDSRMRMFYPHSQRNEPTLPVSDKELLQRDRIRSSSFRTSGFGAEGHTSTFDGPYTERGRNHQSEGFSRVFTLCKTIHEGTLHSGRTITDQDLLSHIWGFLCLPEEVHGPAMVVEKATVKHDATWLLDPVDFVSAHWCSIHQLLRSGTTRPNKHQVMIWLSVLAFSDKIPMAVLETFAAFYVIPTMAACRPPSRPSFQPTKGYALNKNVLKCQIQSVTRDRTPESLDRPNRGEKYGAFKLRIAKKTQRNRAQALNNFIAGLCTQWPTSTPSAPNSQGSPKFEDYYNSQEAMAIVRKSFSEWYDNGELRGYLTRVASVFFWSTSTSCGRALAAVFYASSTSPAKTRIYFN
;
A
#
# COMPACT_ATOMS: atom_id res chain seq x y z
N MET A 1 14.36 -65.93 -35.43
CA MET A 1 15.32 -65.31 -34.50
C MET A 1 14.74 -64.00 -33.98
N PRO A 2 14.91 -63.64 -32.69
CA PRO A 2 14.55 -62.31 -32.22
C PRO A 2 15.40 -61.26 -32.96
N SER A 3 14.75 -60.20 -33.45
CA SER A 3 15.43 -59.08 -34.13
C SER A 3 16.05 -58.15 -33.09
N VAL A 4 17.37 -57.98 -33.12
CA VAL A 4 18.11 -57.06 -32.23
C VAL A 4 18.15 -55.68 -32.86
N VAL A 5 17.62 -54.67 -32.17
CA VAL A 5 17.57 -53.29 -32.67
C VAL A 5 18.82 -52.54 -32.22
N PHE A 6 19.73 -52.24 -33.15
CA PHE A 6 21.02 -51.60 -32.84
C PHE A 6 20.90 -50.13 -32.38
N LYS A 7 19.79 -49.45 -32.70
CA LYS A 7 19.53 -48.06 -32.27
C LYS A 7 19.30 -47.90 -30.77
N LYS A 8 19.11 -48.99 -30.03
CA LYS A 8 18.85 -48.97 -28.59
C LYS A 8 20.16 -48.93 -27.79
N VAL A 9 20.19 -48.11 -26.73
CA VAL A 9 21.36 -47.99 -25.82
C VAL A 9 21.67 -49.32 -25.15
N GLU A 10 20.64 -50.10 -24.79
CA GLU A 10 20.75 -51.43 -24.20
C GLU A 10 21.51 -52.40 -25.10
N THR A 11 21.29 -52.32 -26.42
CA THR A 11 22.00 -53.13 -27.42
C THR A 11 23.48 -52.79 -27.45
N CYS A 12 23.81 -51.50 -27.41
CA CYS A 12 25.20 -51.04 -27.39
C CYS A 12 25.95 -51.50 -26.13
N ILE A 13 25.30 -51.41 -24.95
CA ILE A 13 25.85 -51.91 -23.67
C ILE A 13 26.02 -53.43 -23.71
N PHE A 14 25.05 -54.16 -24.25
CA PHE A 14 25.12 -55.61 -24.42
C PHE A 14 26.30 -56.01 -25.33
N ILE A 15 26.48 -55.32 -26.45
CA ILE A 15 27.64 -55.52 -27.34
C ILE A 15 28.94 -55.23 -26.60
N LEU A 16 29.05 -54.09 -25.90
CA LEU A 16 30.22 -53.72 -25.10
C LEU A 16 30.59 -54.82 -24.08
N GLN A 17 29.59 -55.39 -23.40
CA GLN A 17 29.79 -56.47 -22.44
C GLN A 17 30.32 -57.73 -23.14
N ILE A 18 29.68 -58.16 -24.23
CA ILE A 18 30.07 -59.38 -24.97
C ILE A 18 31.49 -59.27 -25.50
N ILE A 19 31.82 -58.16 -26.17
CA ILE A 19 33.13 -58.03 -26.82
C ILE A 19 34.27 -57.96 -25.80
N ARG A 20 33.99 -57.56 -24.54
CA ARG A 20 34.97 -57.49 -23.46
C ARG A 20 34.97 -58.72 -22.52
N GLN A 21 33.95 -59.57 -22.58
CA GLN A 21 33.86 -60.76 -21.74
C GLN A 21 34.96 -61.76 -22.13
N ALA A 22 35.88 -62.05 -21.19
CA ALA A 22 37.02 -62.92 -21.45
C ALA A 22 36.58 -64.35 -21.84
N GLY A 23 35.64 -64.99 -21.15
CA GLY A 23 35.27 -66.38 -21.43
C GLY A 23 36.38 -67.39 -21.05
N PRO A 24 36.18 -68.71 -21.29
CA PRO A 24 37.11 -69.76 -20.88
C PRO A 24 38.43 -69.71 -21.67
N SER A 25 39.52 -70.22 -21.07
CA SER A 25 40.81 -70.38 -21.75
C SER A 25 40.74 -71.44 -22.84
N THR A 26 41.48 -71.19 -23.93
CA THR A 26 41.80 -72.16 -24.99
C THR A 26 43.23 -72.66 -24.77
N LYS A 27 43.52 -73.92 -25.12
CA LYS A 27 44.84 -74.53 -24.87
C LYS A 27 45.94 -73.95 -25.77
N ASP A 28 45.57 -73.50 -26.97
CA ASP A 28 46.52 -73.17 -28.05
C ASP A 28 46.49 -71.69 -28.46
N SER A 29 45.85 -70.80 -27.68
CA SER A 29 45.79 -69.37 -27.99
C SER A 29 45.78 -68.51 -26.73
N VAL A 30 46.47 -67.35 -26.81
CA VAL A 30 46.36 -66.28 -25.81
C VAL A 30 44.96 -65.64 -25.86
N LEU A 31 44.27 -65.75 -26.99
CA LEU A 31 42.89 -65.33 -27.15
C LEU A 31 41.96 -66.35 -26.51
N ARG A 32 41.08 -65.89 -25.65
CA ARG A 32 40.08 -66.72 -24.98
C ARG A 32 39.03 -67.21 -25.98
N ALA A 33 38.27 -68.25 -25.60
CA ALA A 33 37.34 -68.94 -26.50
C ALA A 33 36.36 -68.01 -27.26
N GLY A 34 35.93 -66.91 -26.65
CA GLY A 34 35.03 -65.94 -27.29
C GLY A 34 35.69 -65.00 -28.30
N HIS A 35 37.03 -64.92 -28.34
CA HIS A 35 37.78 -63.99 -29.20
C HIS A 35 38.65 -64.67 -30.25
N VAL A 36 38.89 -65.99 -30.16
CA VAL A 36 39.72 -66.73 -31.13
C VAL A 36 39.25 -66.54 -32.57
N ILE A 37 37.93 -66.51 -32.80
CA ILE A 37 37.35 -66.34 -34.15
C ILE A 37 37.72 -64.99 -34.79
N LEU A 38 38.09 -63.99 -34.00
CA LEU A 38 38.48 -62.66 -34.50
C LEU A 38 39.91 -62.62 -35.05
N ASP A 39 40.72 -63.65 -34.77
CA ASP A 39 42.06 -63.84 -35.36
C ASP A 39 42.00 -64.61 -36.70
N ASP A 40 40.83 -65.14 -37.07
CA ASP A 40 40.60 -65.67 -38.42
C ASP A 40 40.44 -64.51 -39.42
N ASP A 41 41.43 -64.37 -40.29
CA ASP A 41 41.49 -63.34 -41.34
C ASP A 41 40.26 -63.27 -42.25
N ARG A 42 39.65 -64.42 -42.57
CA ARG A 42 38.47 -64.48 -43.43
C ARG A 42 37.25 -63.99 -42.67
N PHE A 43 37.08 -64.44 -41.44
CA PHE A 43 35.98 -63.99 -40.58
C PHE A 43 36.07 -62.49 -40.30
N ALA A 44 37.24 -62.01 -39.87
CA ALA A 44 37.46 -60.60 -39.56
C ALA A 44 37.22 -59.68 -40.77
N THR A 45 37.67 -60.09 -41.97
CA THR A 45 37.42 -59.32 -43.20
C THR A 45 35.92 -59.22 -43.52
N VAL A 46 35.18 -60.33 -43.41
CA VAL A 46 33.72 -60.34 -43.64
C VAL A 46 33.00 -59.51 -42.59
N LEU A 47 33.39 -59.62 -41.32
CA LEU A 47 32.81 -58.82 -40.23
C LEU A 47 33.02 -57.31 -40.46
N LEU A 48 34.22 -56.90 -40.87
CA LEU A 48 34.51 -55.50 -41.18
C LEU A 48 33.72 -54.99 -42.38
N ALA A 49 33.51 -55.81 -43.41
CA ALA A 49 32.65 -55.47 -44.54
C ALA A 49 31.19 -55.26 -44.11
N GLU A 50 30.66 -56.12 -43.23
CA GLU A 50 29.31 -55.94 -42.68
C GLU A 50 29.19 -54.71 -41.77
N ILE A 51 30.23 -54.39 -40.99
CA ILE A 51 30.31 -53.14 -40.22
C ILE A 51 30.28 -51.93 -41.15
N ALA A 52 30.99 -51.97 -42.28
CA ALA A 52 30.98 -50.90 -43.29
C ALA A 52 29.59 -50.75 -43.93
N ASN A 53 28.93 -51.86 -44.29
CA ASN A 53 27.56 -51.85 -44.82
C ASN A 53 26.54 -51.30 -43.79
N ALA A 54 26.71 -51.61 -42.51
CA ALA A 54 25.88 -51.04 -41.44
C ALA A 54 26.13 -49.54 -41.26
N ALA A 55 27.39 -49.10 -41.27
CA ALA A 55 27.76 -47.69 -41.18
C ALA A 55 27.18 -46.86 -42.34
N GLY A 56 27.25 -47.38 -43.58
CA GLY A 56 26.68 -46.72 -44.75
C GLY A 56 25.15 -46.56 -44.69
N ARG A 57 24.43 -47.49 -44.05
CA ARG A 57 22.96 -47.40 -43.87
C ARG A 57 22.54 -46.30 -42.89
N ILE A 58 23.40 -45.96 -41.94
CA ILE A 58 23.09 -44.96 -40.92
C ILE A 58 23.74 -43.60 -41.18
N GLU A 59 24.58 -43.45 -42.20
CA GLU A 59 25.46 -42.28 -42.43
C GLU A 59 24.75 -40.92 -42.39
N GLU A 60 23.51 -40.83 -42.88
CA GLU A 60 22.72 -39.58 -42.87
C GLU A 60 21.73 -39.50 -41.68
N ASN A 61 21.74 -40.47 -40.76
CA ASN A 61 20.82 -40.58 -39.64
C ASN A 61 21.55 -40.50 -38.29
N TRP A 62 21.80 -39.27 -37.84
CA TRP A 62 22.49 -38.99 -36.58
C TRP A 62 21.76 -39.49 -35.32
N GLU A 63 20.45 -39.75 -35.39
CA GLU A 63 19.69 -40.34 -34.28
C GLU A 63 20.11 -41.79 -33.99
N SER A 64 20.85 -42.43 -34.90
CA SER A 64 21.38 -43.78 -34.75
C SER A 64 22.75 -43.79 -34.02
N ALA A 65 22.99 -42.80 -33.15
CA ALA A 65 24.22 -42.65 -32.38
C ALA A 65 24.63 -43.89 -31.54
N PRO A 66 23.71 -44.61 -30.87
CA PRO A 66 24.07 -45.86 -30.17
C PRO A 66 24.56 -46.96 -31.11
N GLU A 67 24.00 -47.04 -32.32
CA GLU A 67 24.40 -47.99 -33.36
C GLU A 67 25.81 -47.68 -33.86
N LEU A 68 26.10 -46.41 -34.16
CA LEU A 68 27.45 -45.97 -34.55
C LEU A 68 28.49 -46.29 -33.46
N SER A 69 28.14 -46.09 -32.19
CA SER A 69 28.99 -46.44 -31.05
C SER A 69 29.33 -47.93 -31.02
N ALA A 70 28.32 -48.79 -31.23
CA ALA A 70 28.52 -50.24 -31.28
C ALA A 70 29.45 -50.66 -32.43
N LEU A 71 29.31 -50.06 -33.62
CA LEU A 71 30.19 -50.29 -34.77
C LEU A 71 31.63 -49.89 -34.47
N ILE A 72 31.85 -48.75 -33.79
CA ILE A 72 33.19 -48.31 -33.35
C ILE A 72 33.80 -49.34 -32.39
N PHE A 73 33.04 -49.76 -31.37
CA PHE A 73 33.54 -50.71 -30.38
C PHE A 73 33.86 -52.10 -30.97
N LEU A 74 33.05 -52.59 -31.91
CA LEU A 74 33.33 -53.83 -32.64
C LEU A 74 34.61 -53.71 -33.45
N THR A 75 34.78 -52.63 -34.21
CA THR A 75 35.97 -52.38 -35.02
C THR A 75 37.23 -52.30 -34.15
N GLN A 76 37.14 -51.61 -33.00
CA GLN A 76 38.22 -51.53 -32.02
C GLN A 76 38.58 -52.89 -31.43
N ARG A 77 37.57 -53.74 -31.16
CA ARG A 77 37.85 -55.06 -30.61
C ARG A 77 38.62 -55.92 -31.61
N VAL A 78 38.19 -55.95 -32.87
CA VAL A 78 38.90 -56.66 -33.95
C VAL A 78 40.33 -56.17 -34.05
N LEU A 79 40.53 -54.84 -34.06
CA LEU A 79 41.86 -54.23 -34.11
C LEU A 79 42.75 -54.63 -32.92
N SER A 80 42.18 -54.76 -31.72
CA SER A 80 42.93 -55.10 -30.49
C SER A 80 43.39 -56.55 -30.41
N VAL A 81 42.72 -57.47 -31.10
CA VAL A 81 43.00 -58.92 -31.00
C VAL A 81 43.60 -59.52 -32.27
N SER A 82 43.49 -58.84 -33.41
CA SER A 82 44.01 -59.33 -34.68
C SER A 82 45.52 -59.12 -34.82
N THR A 83 46.21 -60.19 -35.19
CA THR A 83 47.65 -60.20 -35.47
C THR A 83 48.00 -59.89 -36.93
N SER A 84 47.01 -59.92 -37.84
CA SER A 84 47.21 -59.73 -39.28
C SER A 84 47.24 -58.27 -39.69
N THR A 85 48.30 -57.88 -40.40
CA THR A 85 48.51 -56.49 -40.87
C THR A 85 47.38 -56.02 -41.77
N ARG A 86 46.91 -56.90 -42.67
CA ARG A 86 45.78 -56.62 -43.57
C ARG A 86 44.49 -56.29 -42.82
N VAL A 87 44.14 -57.08 -41.80
CA VAL A 87 42.93 -56.84 -40.99
C VAL A 87 43.05 -55.56 -40.18
N ARG A 88 44.24 -55.28 -39.62
CA ARG A 88 44.52 -54.03 -38.89
C ARG A 88 44.37 -52.80 -39.79
N ASP A 89 44.89 -52.83 -41.02
CA ASP A 89 44.76 -51.73 -41.98
C ASP A 89 43.29 -51.47 -42.35
N LEU A 90 42.50 -52.53 -42.56
CA LEU A 90 41.05 -52.43 -42.78
C LEU A 90 40.32 -51.81 -41.58
N CYS A 91 40.67 -52.20 -40.35
CA CYS A 91 40.12 -51.59 -39.14
C CYS A 91 40.45 -50.09 -39.06
N LEU A 92 41.67 -49.68 -39.41
CA LEU A 92 42.08 -48.27 -39.36
C LEU A 92 41.36 -47.43 -40.42
N ALA A 93 41.22 -47.95 -41.64
CA ALA A 93 40.41 -47.32 -42.67
C ALA A 93 38.95 -47.16 -42.21
N GLN A 94 38.37 -48.22 -41.63
CA GLN A 94 37.01 -48.19 -41.13
C GLN A 94 36.81 -47.19 -39.98
N LEU A 95 37.74 -47.13 -39.01
CA LEU A 95 37.71 -46.14 -37.93
C LEU A 95 37.84 -44.70 -38.45
N SER A 96 38.61 -44.49 -39.52
CA SER A 96 38.69 -43.19 -40.19
C SER A 96 37.34 -42.79 -40.79
N THR A 97 36.65 -43.70 -41.48
CA THR A 97 35.30 -43.45 -42.02
C THR A 97 34.31 -43.12 -40.91
N LEU A 98 34.26 -43.93 -39.85
CA LEU A 98 33.38 -43.72 -38.70
C LEU A 98 33.65 -42.39 -37.97
N ARG A 99 34.92 -41.95 -37.93
CA ARG A 99 35.30 -40.63 -37.39
C ARG A 99 34.75 -39.49 -38.23
N ILE A 100 34.87 -39.57 -39.55
CA ILE A 100 34.34 -38.54 -40.47
C ILE A 100 32.82 -38.45 -40.33
N THR A 101 32.11 -39.58 -40.31
CA THR A 101 30.66 -39.62 -40.13
C THR A 101 30.21 -39.04 -38.78
N SER A 102 30.83 -39.46 -37.67
CA SER A 102 30.49 -38.94 -36.34
C SER A 102 30.78 -37.43 -36.22
N PHE A 103 31.87 -36.94 -36.80
CA PHE A 103 32.18 -35.51 -36.79
C PHE A 103 31.21 -34.70 -37.65
N LYS A 104 30.78 -35.21 -38.81
CA LYS A 104 29.72 -34.60 -39.63
C LYS A 104 28.42 -34.46 -38.84
N TRP A 105 28.07 -35.44 -38.00
CA TRP A 105 26.89 -35.35 -37.13
C TRP A 105 27.05 -34.31 -36.04
N VAL A 106 28.25 -34.21 -35.44
CA VAL A 106 28.56 -33.16 -34.45
C VAL A 106 28.33 -31.77 -35.04
N THR A 107 28.85 -31.49 -36.24
CA THR A 107 28.70 -30.18 -36.88
C THR A 107 27.25 -29.88 -37.24
N LEU A 108 26.53 -30.85 -37.84
CA LEU A 108 25.14 -30.69 -38.26
C LEU A 108 24.18 -30.41 -37.09
N VAL A 109 24.26 -31.18 -36.01
CA VAL A 109 23.38 -30.99 -34.83
C VAL A 109 23.73 -29.68 -34.11
N ARG A 110 25.01 -29.29 -34.11
CA ARG A 110 25.46 -28.01 -33.55
C ARG A 110 24.92 -26.82 -34.34
N GLU A 111 24.87 -26.91 -35.67
CA GLU A 111 24.27 -25.88 -36.53
C GLU A 111 22.76 -25.78 -36.32
N GLN A 112 22.04 -26.92 -36.26
CA GLN A 112 20.60 -26.94 -35.96
C GLN A 112 20.26 -26.29 -34.62
N ALA A 113 21.11 -26.47 -33.60
CA ALA A 113 20.95 -25.80 -32.31
C ALA A 113 20.97 -24.26 -32.43
N SER A 114 21.72 -23.70 -33.40
CA SER A 114 21.81 -22.24 -33.58
C SER A 114 20.57 -21.60 -34.22
N TYR A 115 19.70 -22.40 -34.85
CA TYR A 115 18.46 -21.95 -35.50
C TYR A 115 17.19 -22.27 -34.69
N SER A 116 17.32 -22.81 -33.47
CA SER A 116 16.15 -23.23 -32.68
C SER A 116 15.51 -22.06 -31.93
N ASP A 117 14.20 -21.89 -32.11
CA ASP A 117 13.42 -20.78 -31.51
C ASP A 117 13.15 -20.93 -30.01
N THR A 118 13.48 -22.07 -29.40
CA THR A 118 13.14 -22.36 -28.00
C THR A 118 14.35 -22.88 -27.23
N ASP A 119 14.56 -22.32 -26.03
CA ASP A 119 15.68 -22.66 -25.15
C ASP A 119 15.76 -24.16 -24.83
N THR A 120 14.60 -24.84 -24.71
CA THR A 120 14.53 -26.29 -24.43
C THR A 120 15.06 -27.13 -25.59
N HIS A 121 14.61 -26.86 -26.82
CA HIS A 121 15.05 -27.58 -28.02
C HIS A 121 16.51 -27.27 -28.35
N ARG A 122 16.96 -26.04 -28.10
CA ARG A 122 18.37 -25.64 -28.24
C ARG A 122 19.27 -26.40 -27.26
N ASN A 123 18.93 -26.41 -25.97
CA ASN A 123 19.72 -27.10 -24.94
C ASN A 123 19.78 -28.62 -25.17
N ASP A 124 18.68 -29.24 -25.59
CA ASP A 124 18.63 -30.66 -25.97
C ASP A 124 19.53 -30.95 -27.19
N SER A 125 19.49 -30.10 -28.21
CA SER A 125 20.37 -30.22 -29.38
C SER A 125 21.86 -30.05 -29.01
N ILE A 126 22.17 -29.13 -28.09
CA ILE A 126 23.51 -28.93 -27.55
C ILE A 126 23.98 -30.17 -26.79
N ALA A 127 23.15 -30.74 -25.91
CA ALA A 127 23.46 -31.98 -25.19
C ALA A 127 23.71 -33.15 -26.15
N ARG A 128 22.86 -33.31 -27.17
CA ARG A 128 23.00 -34.33 -28.22
C ARG A 128 24.28 -34.17 -29.04
N SER A 129 24.63 -32.96 -29.46
CA SER A 129 25.91 -32.71 -30.16
C SER A 129 27.12 -33.06 -29.28
N THR A 130 27.03 -32.84 -27.98
CA THR A 130 28.09 -33.19 -27.01
C THR A 130 28.22 -34.71 -26.84
N TYR A 131 27.10 -35.43 -26.79
CA TYR A 131 27.08 -36.89 -26.83
C TYR A 131 27.70 -37.46 -28.12
N LEU A 132 27.41 -36.86 -29.27
CA LEU A 132 28.02 -37.23 -30.55
C LEU A 132 29.55 -37.00 -30.58
N ALA A 133 30.03 -35.94 -29.93
CA ALA A 133 31.47 -35.74 -29.78
C ALA A 133 32.14 -36.81 -28.94
N LEU A 134 31.51 -37.27 -27.85
CA LEU A 134 32.00 -38.40 -27.06
C LEU A 134 32.14 -39.69 -27.90
N ILE A 135 31.23 -39.91 -28.85
CA ILE A 135 31.30 -41.03 -29.80
C ILE A 135 32.44 -40.80 -30.81
N CYS A 136 32.59 -39.58 -31.32
CA CYS A 136 33.65 -39.24 -32.26
C CYS A 136 35.05 -39.44 -31.64
N VAL A 137 35.29 -38.93 -30.43
CA VAL A 137 36.57 -39.11 -29.71
C VAL A 137 36.81 -40.58 -29.35
N SER A 138 35.75 -41.38 -29.16
CA SER A 138 35.91 -42.82 -28.94
C SER A 138 36.62 -43.51 -30.09
N THR A 139 36.57 -43.01 -31.34
CA THR A 139 37.33 -43.58 -32.48
C THR A 139 38.86 -43.53 -32.30
N PHE A 140 39.35 -42.74 -31.35
CA PHE A 140 40.77 -42.63 -31.01
C PHE A 140 41.17 -43.55 -29.84
N ASP A 141 40.24 -44.29 -29.24
CA ASP A 141 40.55 -45.23 -28.15
C ASP A 141 41.20 -46.52 -28.67
N ILE A 142 42.47 -46.40 -29.08
CA ILE A 142 43.29 -47.46 -29.67
C ILE A 142 44.64 -47.51 -28.94
N GLU A 143 45.31 -48.66 -28.89
CA GLU A 143 46.63 -48.85 -28.27
C GLU A 143 47.78 -48.14 -29.02
N SER A 144 48.81 -47.67 -28.28
CA SER A 144 50.06 -47.18 -28.89
C SER A 144 50.82 -48.35 -29.52
N PRO A 145 51.52 -48.17 -30.66
CA PRO A 145 51.89 -46.89 -31.30
C PRO A 145 50.85 -46.34 -32.31
N VAL A 146 49.75 -47.05 -32.56
CA VAL A 146 48.77 -46.69 -33.61
C VAL A 146 48.07 -45.35 -33.32
N LEU A 147 47.73 -45.11 -32.04
CA LEU A 147 47.17 -43.82 -31.61
C LEU A 147 48.08 -42.64 -32.00
N GLU A 148 49.39 -42.81 -31.88
CA GLU A 148 50.37 -41.75 -32.15
C GLU A 148 50.39 -41.38 -33.63
N GLN A 149 50.31 -42.39 -34.51
CA GLN A 149 50.22 -42.21 -35.96
C GLN A 149 48.95 -41.47 -36.38
N ILE A 150 47.82 -41.77 -35.74
CA ILE A 150 46.54 -41.10 -36.04
C ILE A 150 46.59 -39.63 -35.63
N LEU A 151 47.15 -39.32 -34.46
CA LEU A 151 47.26 -37.95 -33.93
C LEU A 151 48.38 -37.12 -34.58
N GLU A 152 49.27 -37.74 -35.34
CA GLU A 152 50.25 -37.05 -36.17
C GLU A 152 49.61 -36.39 -37.41
N ILE A 153 48.45 -36.90 -37.86
CA ILE A 153 47.66 -36.31 -38.94
C ILE A 153 46.91 -35.09 -38.39
N GLU A 154 47.25 -33.89 -38.89
CA GLU A 154 46.73 -32.61 -38.37
C GLU A 154 45.20 -32.52 -38.37
N ARG A 155 44.54 -33.02 -39.42
CA ARG A 155 43.08 -33.04 -39.52
C ARG A 155 42.44 -33.89 -38.40
N ASN A 156 43.03 -35.04 -38.09
CA ASN A 156 42.54 -35.91 -37.02
C ASN A 156 42.78 -35.27 -35.64
N ALA A 157 43.95 -34.68 -35.43
CA ALA A 157 44.26 -33.96 -34.19
C ALA A 157 43.34 -32.73 -33.99
N SER A 158 43.01 -31.99 -35.05
CA SER A 158 42.07 -30.87 -34.97
C SER A 158 40.66 -31.36 -34.61
N VAL A 159 40.15 -32.42 -35.26
CA VAL A 159 38.85 -33.05 -34.92
C VAL A 159 38.83 -33.49 -33.45
N TRP A 160 39.89 -34.14 -32.98
CA TRP A 160 40.04 -34.52 -31.58
C TRP A 160 39.91 -33.32 -30.64
N ILE A 161 40.68 -32.25 -30.88
CA ILE A 161 40.69 -31.05 -30.04
C ILE A 161 39.32 -30.36 -30.05
N GLN A 162 38.69 -30.21 -31.21
CA GLN A 162 37.36 -29.60 -31.33
C GLN A 162 36.30 -30.35 -30.54
N CYS A 163 36.28 -31.69 -30.65
CA CYS A 163 35.37 -32.52 -29.87
C CYS A 163 35.65 -32.42 -28.38
N CYS A 164 36.93 -32.42 -27.96
CA CYS A 164 37.28 -32.32 -26.54
C CYS A 164 36.89 -30.96 -25.93
N MET A 165 37.12 -29.84 -26.64
CA MET A 165 36.67 -28.51 -26.21
C MET A 165 35.14 -28.50 -26.00
N MET A 166 34.39 -29.06 -26.94
CA MET A 166 32.94 -29.12 -26.83
C MET A 166 32.46 -29.99 -25.66
N ILE A 167 33.14 -31.10 -25.37
CA ILE A 167 32.85 -31.95 -24.20
C ILE A 167 33.13 -31.20 -22.90
N HIS A 168 34.25 -30.47 -22.83
CA HIS A 168 34.64 -29.69 -21.66
C HIS A 168 33.61 -28.58 -21.36
N ASP A 169 33.32 -27.73 -22.35
CA ASP A 169 32.48 -26.54 -22.18
C ASP A 169 31.03 -26.87 -21.80
N ARG A 170 30.58 -28.08 -22.12
CA ARG A 170 29.17 -28.50 -21.98
C ARG A 170 28.97 -29.63 -20.98
N LYS A 171 29.96 -29.90 -20.13
CA LYS A 171 29.92 -30.95 -19.10
C LYS A 171 28.67 -30.86 -18.21
N GLY A 172 28.29 -29.65 -17.78
CA GLY A 172 27.12 -29.44 -16.91
C GLY A 172 25.77 -29.85 -17.53
N LEU A 173 25.64 -29.83 -18.86
CA LEU A 173 24.44 -30.30 -19.56
C LEU A 173 24.38 -31.84 -19.64
N LEU A 174 25.55 -32.49 -19.68
CA LEU A 174 25.65 -33.95 -19.65
C LEU A 174 25.25 -34.52 -18.28
N GLU A 175 25.59 -33.83 -17.19
CA GLU A 175 25.20 -34.22 -15.81
C GLU A 175 23.68 -34.24 -15.59
N MET A 176 22.92 -33.48 -16.39
CA MET A 176 21.46 -33.46 -16.37
C MET A 176 20.82 -34.61 -17.18
N THR A 177 21.61 -35.36 -17.96
CA THR A 177 21.12 -36.43 -18.85
C THR A 177 21.47 -37.80 -18.26
N PRO A 178 20.52 -38.52 -17.62
CA PRO A 178 20.82 -39.81 -17.00
C PRO A 178 21.05 -40.90 -18.05
N GLY A 179 22.19 -41.60 -17.99
CA GLY A 179 22.44 -42.76 -18.85
C GLY A 179 23.83 -43.40 -18.64
N CYS A 180 23.88 -44.72 -18.43
CA CYS A 180 25.12 -45.45 -18.17
C CYS A 180 26.10 -45.44 -19.36
N LEU A 181 25.62 -45.46 -20.61
CA LEU A 181 26.49 -45.39 -21.80
C LEU A 181 27.21 -44.03 -21.90
N LEU A 182 26.54 -42.93 -21.53
CA LEU A 182 27.13 -41.59 -21.53
C LEU A 182 28.29 -41.51 -20.54
N GLN A 183 28.12 -42.03 -19.32
CA GLN A 183 29.18 -42.08 -18.31
C GLN A 183 30.37 -42.93 -18.80
N ILE A 184 30.11 -44.11 -19.39
CA ILE A 184 31.16 -44.98 -19.94
C ILE A 184 31.98 -44.24 -21.02
N LEU A 185 31.32 -43.53 -21.93
CA LEU A 185 32.00 -42.76 -22.97
C LEU A 185 32.83 -41.60 -22.39
N TYR A 186 32.31 -40.92 -21.36
CA TYR A 186 33.01 -39.83 -20.68
C TYR A 186 34.28 -40.32 -19.97
N ASP A 187 34.19 -41.42 -19.21
CA ASP A 187 35.34 -42.00 -18.52
C ASP A 187 36.41 -42.47 -19.53
N ARG A 188 35.97 -43.06 -20.65
CA ARG A 188 36.89 -43.45 -21.74
C ARG A 188 37.56 -42.25 -22.38
N TRP A 189 36.84 -41.16 -22.61
CA TRP A 189 37.45 -39.91 -23.10
C TRP A 189 38.57 -39.43 -22.17
N GLN A 190 38.37 -39.42 -20.85
CA GLN A 190 39.41 -39.04 -19.89
C GLN A 190 40.66 -39.92 -20.00
N ILE A 191 40.49 -41.23 -20.15
CA ILE A 191 41.59 -42.19 -20.34
C ILE A 191 42.33 -41.89 -21.65
N VAL A 192 41.62 -41.66 -22.76
CA VAL A 192 42.25 -41.37 -24.06
C VAL A 192 42.95 -40.01 -24.03
N SER A 193 42.38 -38.98 -23.38
CA SER A 193 43.03 -37.68 -23.17
C SER A 193 44.36 -37.81 -22.41
N TYR A 194 44.39 -38.63 -21.35
CA TYR A 194 45.64 -38.92 -20.64
C TYR A 194 46.68 -39.67 -21.50
N ARG A 195 46.23 -40.53 -22.43
CA ARG A 195 47.12 -41.25 -23.34
C ARG A 195 47.60 -40.40 -24.51
N SER A 196 46.81 -39.40 -24.94
CA SER A 196 47.09 -38.57 -26.11
C SER A 196 47.87 -37.29 -25.80
N TYR A 197 47.77 -36.72 -24.59
CA TYR A 197 48.31 -35.37 -24.31
C TYR A 197 49.80 -35.23 -24.60
N ARG A 198 50.63 -36.24 -24.30
CA ARG A 198 52.09 -36.17 -24.55
C ARG A 198 52.41 -36.11 -26.04
N VAL A 199 51.70 -36.90 -26.84
CA VAL A 199 51.85 -36.94 -28.30
C VAL A 199 51.39 -35.62 -28.90
N LEU A 200 50.25 -35.09 -28.43
CA LEU A 200 49.73 -33.79 -28.88
C LEU A 200 50.68 -32.64 -28.51
N ALA A 201 51.20 -32.61 -27.28
CA ALA A 201 52.19 -31.62 -26.85
C ALA A 201 53.46 -31.68 -27.72
N LEU A 202 53.95 -32.89 -28.03
CA LEU A 202 55.10 -33.07 -28.91
C LEU A 202 54.81 -32.60 -30.34
N ASN A 203 53.65 -32.95 -30.90
CA ASN A 203 53.26 -32.55 -32.25
C ASN A 203 53.08 -31.03 -32.37
N VAL A 204 52.46 -30.39 -31.39
CA VAL A 204 52.20 -28.94 -31.39
C VAL A 204 53.47 -28.14 -31.11
N VAL A 205 54.20 -28.46 -30.03
CA VAL A 205 55.35 -27.65 -29.60
C VAL A 205 56.62 -27.96 -30.40
N HIS A 206 56.93 -29.24 -30.62
CA HIS A 206 58.21 -29.65 -31.22
C HIS A 206 58.10 -29.82 -32.74
N LYS A 207 57.02 -30.46 -33.23
CA LYS A 207 56.79 -30.61 -34.68
C LYS A 207 56.07 -29.42 -35.33
N LYS A 208 55.71 -28.39 -34.55
CA LYS A 208 55.05 -27.14 -34.99
C LYS A 208 53.79 -27.37 -35.83
N LYS A 209 53.01 -28.41 -35.51
CA LYS A 209 51.75 -28.73 -36.20
C LYS A 209 50.64 -27.75 -35.80
N GLN A 210 49.80 -27.36 -36.75
CA GLN A 210 48.78 -26.30 -36.57
C GLN A 210 47.41 -26.82 -36.10
N ALA A 211 47.32 -28.08 -35.68
CA ALA A 211 46.05 -28.72 -35.35
C ALA A 211 45.23 -27.99 -34.26
N ILE A 212 45.92 -27.41 -33.26
CA ILE A 212 45.31 -26.65 -32.16
C ILE A 212 44.77 -25.29 -32.64
N ASP A 213 45.51 -24.58 -33.49
CA ASP A 213 45.09 -23.30 -34.04
C ASP A 213 43.86 -23.47 -34.95
N LEU A 214 43.85 -24.53 -35.77
CA LEU A 214 42.70 -24.89 -36.59
C LEU A 214 41.46 -25.18 -35.73
N ALA A 215 41.62 -25.86 -34.61
CA ALA A 215 40.51 -26.17 -33.72
C ALA A 215 39.95 -24.93 -32.99
N ILE A 216 40.83 -24.05 -32.51
CA ILE A 216 40.42 -22.83 -31.80
C ILE A 216 39.74 -21.85 -32.76
N LYS A 217 40.22 -21.71 -33.99
CA LYS A 217 39.62 -20.83 -35.01
C LYS A 217 38.16 -21.18 -35.32
N GLU A 218 37.83 -22.48 -35.32
CA GLU A 218 36.45 -22.96 -35.50
C GLU A 218 35.54 -22.67 -34.28
N ALA A 219 36.12 -22.55 -33.08
CA ALA A 219 35.39 -22.19 -31.88
C ALA A 219 35.26 -20.67 -31.73
N TRP A 220 36.31 -19.90 -32.05
CA TRP A 220 36.40 -18.47 -31.77
C TRP A 220 36.67 -17.68 -33.05
N ALA A 221 35.62 -17.03 -33.57
CA ALA A 221 35.67 -16.33 -34.86
C ALA A 221 36.64 -15.13 -34.89
N ALA A 222 36.97 -14.55 -33.74
CA ALA A 222 37.92 -13.43 -33.63
C ALA A 222 39.36 -13.88 -33.29
N TYR A 223 39.65 -15.19 -33.26
CA TYR A 223 41.00 -15.71 -32.97
C TYR A 223 41.98 -15.44 -34.12
N HIS A 224 43.14 -14.87 -33.80
CA HIS A 224 44.31 -14.78 -34.66
C HIS A 224 45.54 -15.27 -33.88
N SER A 225 46.34 -16.15 -34.49
CA SER A 225 47.54 -16.74 -33.87
C SER A 225 48.77 -16.33 -34.68
N ASP A 226 49.51 -15.34 -34.18
CA ASP A 226 50.75 -14.88 -34.80
C ASP A 226 51.99 -15.46 -34.09
N SER A 227 51.80 -16.24 -33.01
CA SER A 227 52.86 -16.77 -32.15
C SER A 227 52.86 -18.31 -32.09
N PRO A 228 54.04 -18.96 -31.99
CA PRO A 228 54.13 -20.41 -31.83
C PRO A 228 53.72 -20.85 -30.41
N TRP A 229 53.12 -22.03 -30.31
CA TRP A 229 52.77 -22.65 -29.03
C TRP A 229 54.00 -23.15 -28.27
N SER A 230 54.01 -22.95 -26.95
CA SER A 230 55.04 -23.43 -26.02
C SER A 230 54.41 -24.06 -24.78
N VAL A 231 55.19 -24.78 -23.97
CA VAL A 231 54.70 -25.32 -22.68
C VAL A 231 54.65 -24.19 -21.65
N ALA A 232 53.53 -24.08 -20.94
CA ALA A 232 53.33 -23.00 -19.97
C ALA A 232 54.35 -23.06 -18.80
N PRO A 233 54.92 -21.92 -18.36
CA PRO A 233 55.86 -21.88 -17.24
C PRO A 233 55.22 -22.39 -15.94
N GLY A 234 55.83 -23.39 -15.28
CA GLY A 234 55.35 -23.94 -14.01
C GLY A 234 54.16 -24.89 -14.12
N GLY A 235 53.53 -25.02 -15.30
CA GLY A 235 52.57 -26.08 -15.60
C GLY A 235 53.30 -27.34 -16.09
N GLY A 236 52.79 -28.53 -15.80
CA GLY A 236 53.29 -29.76 -16.42
C GLY A 236 53.12 -29.73 -17.95
N ASN A 237 53.67 -30.73 -18.66
CA ASN A 237 53.63 -30.85 -20.14
C ASN A 237 52.20 -30.95 -20.78
N HIS A 238 51.14 -30.64 -20.03
CA HIS A 238 49.75 -30.66 -20.45
C HIS A 238 49.17 -29.25 -20.69
N TRP A 239 49.79 -28.18 -20.20
CA TRP A 239 49.38 -26.80 -20.51
C TRP A 239 50.23 -26.21 -21.62
N LEU A 240 49.60 -25.81 -22.71
CA LEU A 240 50.22 -25.07 -23.81
C LEU A 240 49.81 -23.61 -23.75
N VAL A 241 50.70 -22.71 -24.16
CA VAL A 241 50.46 -21.26 -24.23
C VAL A 241 50.93 -20.68 -25.56
N THR A 242 50.15 -19.74 -26.11
CA THR A 242 50.50 -18.90 -27.26
C THR A 242 50.03 -17.46 -27.04
N GLY A 243 50.63 -16.49 -27.73
CA GLY A 243 50.24 -15.08 -27.72
C GLY A 243 51.25 -14.12 -27.09
N ASP A 244 50.89 -12.84 -27.04
CA ASP A 244 51.73 -11.74 -26.56
C ASP A 244 51.24 -11.17 -25.21
N ARG A 245 51.73 -9.99 -24.79
CA ARG A 245 51.31 -9.37 -23.51
C ARG A 245 49.86 -8.90 -23.48
N SER A 246 49.21 -8.73 -24.64
CA SER A 246 47.83 -8.25 -24.75
C SER A 246 46.81 -9.38 -24.77
N LEU A 247 47.17 -10.53 -25.35
CA LEU A 247 46.30 -11.68 -25.51
C LEU A 247 47.08 -13.00 -25.32
N LEU A 248 47.03 -13.57 -24.12
CA LEU A 248 47.60 -14.88 -23.81
C LEU A 248 46.52 -15.97 -23.87
N VAL A 249 46.72 -16.97 -24.72
CA VAL A 249 45.82 -18.13 -24.86
C VAL A 249 46.50 -19.35 -24.25
N HIS A 250 45.86 -19.97 -23.26
CA HIS A 250 46.31 -21.23 -22.67
C HIS A 250 45.35 -22.35 -23.02
N PHE A 251 45.88 -23.53 -23.32
CA PHE A 251 45.09 -24.72 -23.61
C PHE A 251 45.57 -25.91 -22.79
N ASN A 252 44.66 -26.57 -22.10
CA ASN A 252 44.93 -27.77 -21.33
C ASN A 252 44.65 -29.01 -22.17
N LEU A 253 45.67 -29.78 -22.51
CA LEU A 253 45.54 -30.99 -23.32
C LEU A 253 44.84 -32.16 -22.60
N LEU A 254 44.73 -32.14 -21.28
CA LEU A 254 44.05 -33.18 -20.50
C LEU A 254 42.55 -32.90 -20.34
N THR A 255 42.20 -31.66 -20.02
CA THR A 255 40.80 -31.27 -19.78
C THR A 255 40.13 -30.66 -21.02
N ALA A 256 40.92 -30.25 -22.02
CA ALA A 256 40.51 -29.42 -23.15
C ALA A 256 39.99 -28.03 -22.77
N GLU A 257 40.38 -27.54 -21.60
CA GLU A 257 40.08 -26.19 -21.13
C GLU A 257 40.88 -25.14 -21.92
N LEU A 258 40.17 -24.15 -22.45
CA LEU A 258 40.74 -22.98 -23.14
C LEU A 258 40.61 -21.75 -22.24
N LEU A 259 41.74 -21.13 -21.88
CA LEU A 259 41.80 -19.90 -21.09
C LEU A 259 42.34 -18.75 -21.93
N ILE A 260 41.73 -17.57 -21.79
CA ILE A 260 42.24 -16.33 -22.38
C ILE A 260 42.59 -15.38 -21.23
N ASN A 261 43.83 -14.89 -21.19
CA ASN A 261 44.37 -14.06 -20.11
C ASN A 261 44.11 -14.66 -18.70
N GLY A 262 44.23 -15.99 -18.59
CA GLY A 262 44.05 -16.73 -17.34
C GLY A 262 42.60 -16.93 -16.89
N ARG A 263 41.61 -16.64 -17.74
CA ARG A 263 40.18 -16.80 -17.41
C ARG A 263 39.52 -17.86 -18.31
N PRO A 264 38.77 -18.82 -17.72
CA PRO A 264 37.95 -19.76 -18.48
C PRO A 264 36.72 -19.02 -18.98
N LEU A 265 36.61 -18.80 -20.29
CA LEU A 265 35.60 -17.92 -20.86
C LEU A 265 34.80 -18.63 -21.94
N ALA A 266 33.99 -19.60 -21.48
CA ALA A 266 32.89 -20.15 -22.25
C ALA A 266 31.53 -19.55 -21.81
N ARG A 267 31.44 -18.87 -20.65
CA ARG A 267 30.18 -18.41 -20.06
C ARG A 267 30.32 -17.06 -19.34
N LEU A 268 29.24 -16.28 -19.34
CA LEU A 268 29.16 -15.04 -18.55
C LEU A 268 29.21 -15.34 -17.05
N PRO A 269 29.81 -14.46 -16.23
CA PRO A 269 29.70 -14.53 -14.78
C PRO A 269 28.24 -14.55 -14.30
N SER A 270 27.97 -15.23 -13.19
CA SER A 270 26.60 -15.49 -12.71
C SER A 270 25.83 -14.22 -12.32
N ASP A 271 26.52 -13.15 -11.93
CA ASP A 271 25.94 -11.83 -11.67
C ASP A 271 25.29 -11.25 -12.95
N TYR A 272 25.86 -11.48 -14.14
CA TYR A 272 25.22 -11.08 -15.41
C TYR A 272 23.97 -11.91 -15.71
N GLU A 273 24.08 -13.24 -15.66
CA GLU A 273 22.99 -14.14 -16.07
C GLU A 273 21.78 -14.09 -15.12
N SER A 274 22.01 -13.77 -13.85
CA SER A 274 20.95 -13.58 -12.86
C SER A 274 20.25 -12.22 -12.99
N HIS A 275 20.88 -11.25 -13.65
CA HIS A 275 20.37 -9.90 -13.78
C HIS A 275 19.10 -9.84 -14.65
N LYS A 276 18.14 -8.98 -14.27
CA LYS A 276 16.84 -8.86 -14.95
C LYS A 276 16.99 -8.48 -16.43
N THR A 277 17.85 -7.50 -16.75
CA THR A 277 18.11 -7.06 -18.12
C THR A 277 18.62 -8.20 -19.01
N TYR A 278 19.52 -9.04 -18.49
CA TYR A 278 20.02 -10.18 -19.24
C TYR A 278 18.89 -11.14 -19.58
N ARG A 279 18.05 -11.48 -18.60
CA ARG A 279 16.88 -12.36 -18.81
C ARG A 279 15.85 -11.78 -19.78
N THR A 280 15.67 -10.45 -19.79
CA THR A 280 14.76 -9.78 -20.74
C THR A 280 15.29 -9.85 -22.18
N LEU A 281 16.60 -9.74 -22.38
CA LEU A 281 17.20 -9.71 -23.72
C LEU A 281 17.51 -11.11 -24.26
N PHE A 282 18.01 -12.01 -23.42
CA PHE A 282 18.51 -13.32 -23.82
C PHE A 282 17.68 -14.49 -23.26
N GLY A 283 16.67 -14.26 -22.43
CA GLY A 283 15.88 -15.34 -21.83
C GLY A 283 16.68 -16.15 -20.80
N GLN A 284 16.52 -17.47 -20.81
CA GLN A 284 17.33 -18.39 -19.99
C GLN A 284 18.53 -18.94 -20.76
N SER A 285 18.74 -18.47 -21.99
CA SER A 285 19.82 -18.92 -22.84
C SER A 285 21.18 -18.45 -22.32
N PRO A 286 22.13 -19.37 -22.03
CA PRO A 286 23.53 -18.98 -21.88
C PRO A 286 24.03 -18.42 -23.21
N VAL A 287 24.67 -17.25 -23.14
CA VAL A 287 25.40 -16.64 -24.24
C VAL A 287 26.87 -16.98 -24.04
N ASP A 288 27.44 -17.70 -24.99
CA ASP A 288 28.87 -17.97 -25.00
C ASP A 288 29.60 -16.66 -25.29
N VAL A 289 30.53 -16.27 -24.42
CA VAL A 289 31.21 -14.98 -24.48
C VAL A 289 32.73 -15.10 -24.49
N MET A 290 33.37 -14.11 -25.09
CA MET A 290 34.81 -13.88 -25.15
C MET A 290 35.14 -12.46 -24.63
N PRO A 291 36.40 -12.12 -24.29
CA PRO A 291 36.76 -10.75 -23.95
C PRO A 291 36.40 -9.75 -25.06
N SER A 292 35.94 -8.57 -24.68
CA SER A 292 35.67 -7.47 -25.61
C SER A 292 36.83 -6.47 -25.63
N GLU A 293 37.19 -6.00 -26.83
CA GLU A 293 38.18 -4.93 -27.02
C GLU A 293 37.57 -3.51 -26.89
N LEU A 294 36.24 -3.40 -26.85
CA LEU A 294 35.55 -2.11 -26.75
C LEU A 294 35.67 -1.49 -25.33
N PRO A 295 36.06 -0.20 -25.22
CA PRO A 295 36.12 0.50 -23.95
C PRO A 295 34.77 0.46 -23.20
N GLY A 296 34.82 0.10 -21.92
CA GLY A 296 33.63 -0.03 -21.06
C GLY A 296 32.88 -1.36 -21.19
N MET A 297 33.22 -2.20 -22.18
CA MET A 297 32.62 -3.53 -22.37
C MET A 297 33.62 -4.60 -21.93
N GLN A 298 33.17 -5.57 -21.13
CA GLN A 298 34.03 -6.63 -20.59
C GLN A 298 33.97 -7.90 -21.43
N PHE A 299 32.82 -8.17 -22.06
CA PHE A 299 32.55 -9.39 -22.80
C PHE A 299 31.96 -9.08 -24.18
N SER A 300 32.19 -9.96 -25.15
CA SER A 300 31.63 -9.96 -26.49
C SER A 300 31.06 -11.35 -26.78
N GLY A 301 29.97 -11.45 -27.54
CA GLY A 301 29.41 -12.74 -27.95
C GLY A 301 30.40 -13.52 -28.81
N GLN A 302 30.59 -14.81 -28.55
CA GLN A 302 31.44 -15.71 -29.37
C GLN A 302 30.93 -15.84 -30.81
N ARG A 303 29.61 -15.66 -31.00
CA ARG A 303 28.91 -15.72 -32.27
C ARG A 303 27.95 -14.54 -32.40
N LYS A 304 27.56 -14.23 -33.64
CA LYS A 304 26.48 -13.28 -33.91
C LYS A 304 25.17 -13.80 -33.33
N HIS A 305 24.45 -12.95 -32.61
CA HIS A 305 23.10 -13.21 -32.11
C HIS A 305 22.11 -12.42 -32.97
N THR A 306 21.15 -13.09 -33.61
CA THR A 306 20.21 -12.45 -34.56
C THR A 306 20.90 -11.63 -35.65
N GLY A 307 22.07 -12.09 -36.13
CA GLY A 307 22.89 -11.39 -37.11
C GLY A 307 23.72 -10.22 -36.58
N GLN A 308 23.72 -9.98 -35.26
CA GLN A 308 24.40 -8.85 -34.62
C GLN A 308 25.54 -9.32 -33.70
N THR A 309 26.65 -8.57 -33.69
CA THR A 309 27.72 -8.77 -32.72
C THR A 309 27.38 -7.99 -31.44
N ILE A 310 27.35 -8.68 -30.31
CA ILE A 310 26.91 -8.12 -29.03
C ILE A 310 28.10 -7.95 -28.10
N HIS A 311 28.20 -6.78 -27.49
CA HIS A 311 29.16 -6.48 -26.43
C HIS A 311 28.42 -6.17 -25.13
N LEU A 312 28.95 -6.69 -24.01
CA LEU A 312 28.36 -6.63 -22.68
C LEU A 312 29.37 -6.02 -21.70
N GLY A 313 28.91 -5.02 -20.96
CA GLY A 313 29.66 -4.34 -19.90
C GLY A 313 28.83 -4.26 -18.63
N LYS A 314 29.44 -3.75 -17.56
CA LYS A 314 28.73 -3.38 -16.34
C LYS A 314 29.13 -2.00 -15.88
N GLU A 315 28.15 -1.25 -15.39
CA GLU A 315 28.33 0.08 -14.84
C GLU A 315 27.69 0.15 -13.45
N SER A 316 28.45 0.62 -12.45
CA SER A 316 27.93 0.75 -11.09
C SER A 316 26.88 1.85 -11.02
N ILE A 317 25.75 1.60 -10.35
CA ILE A 317 24.73 2.63 -10.16
C ILE A 317 25.16 3.53 -9.00
N PRO A 318 25.29 4.86 -9.20
CA PRO A 318 25.68 5.76 -8.11
C PRO A 318 24.71 5.68 -6.92
N GLY A 319 25.25 5.35 -5.73
CA GLY A 319 24.47 5.24 -4.51
C GLY A 319 23.67 3.93 -4.33
N SER A 320 23.93 2.92 -5.15
CA SER A 320 23.40 1.55 -4.99
C SER A 320 24.55 0.53 -4.99
N GLU A 321 24.33 -0.63 -4.36
CA GLU A 321 25.21 -1.81 -4.52
C GLU A 321 24.92 -2.55 -5.85
N ASP A 322 23.84 -2.19 -6.55
CA ASP A 322 23.47 -2.73 -7.85
C ASP A 322 24.25 -2.10 -9.02
N PHE A 323 24.24 -2.79 -10.16
CA PHE A 323 24.88 -2.35 -11.40
C PHE A 323 23.89 -2.44 -12.59
N ASP A 324 24.12 -1.63 -13.62
CA ASP A 324 23.45 -1.82 -14.91
C ASP A 324 24.31 -2.71 -15.81
N ILE A 325 23.62 -3.55 -16.59
CA ILE A 325 24.25 -4.22 -17.74
C ILE A 325 24.22 -3.24 -18.92
N CYS A 326 25.39 -2.88 -19.39
CA CYS A 326 25.56 -2.13 -20.64
C CYS A 326 25.56 -3.13 -21.80
N VAL A 327 24.70 -2.94 -22.79
CA VAL A 327 24.65 -3.79 -23.99
C VAL A 327 24.81 -2.91 -25.22
N ARG A 328 25.78 -3.24 -26.07
CA ARG A 328 25.97 -2.58 -27.37
C ARG A 328 25.92 -3.63 -28.48
N ALA A 329 25.09 -3.40 -29.48
CA ALA A 329 24.88 -4.30 -30.60
C ALA A 329 25.32 -3.65 -31.91
N PHE A 330 26.08 -4.39 -32.72
CA PHE A 330 26.55 -3.98 -34.04
C PHE A 330 25.87 -4.84 -35.11
N SER A 331 25.19 -4.20 -36.05
CA SER A 331 24.60 -4.89 -37.21
C SER A 331 25.63 -5.14 -38.32
N GLU A 332 25.27 -5.96 -39.30
CA GLU A 332 26.10 -6.21 -40.49
C GLU A 332 26.31 -4.95 -41.36
N GLU A 333 25.38 -3.99 -41.26
CA GLU A 333 25.46 -2.68 -41.92
C GLU A 333 26.23 -1.63 -41.09
N HIS A 334 26.96 -2.06 -40.06
CA HIS A 334 27.68 -1.19 -39.11
C HIS A 334 26.81 -0.22 -38.28
N ARG A 335 25.49 -0.44 -38.21
CA ARG A 335 24.65 0.35 -37.30
C ARG A 335 24.88 -0.04 -35.86
N VAL A 336 24.92 0.94 -34.97
CA VAL A 336 25.20 0.73 -33.55
C VAL A 336 23.99 1.07 -32.70
N ARG A 337 23.58 0.11 -31.86
CA ARG A 337 22.49 0.27 -30.90
C ARG A 337 22.97 0.05 -29.48
N GLU A 338 22.49 0.86 -28.55
CA GLU A 338 22.80 0.75 -27.13
C GLU A 338 21.52 0.49 -26.32
N PHE A 339 21.58 -0.47 -25.40
CA PHE A 339 20.44 -0.74 -24.52
C PHE A 339 20.28 0.37 -23.48
N VAL A 340 19.07 0.88 -23.34
CA VAL A 340 18.72 1.93 -22.36
C VAL A 340 18.17 1.28 -21.09
N PRO A 341 18.82 1.46 -19.92
CA PRO A 341 18.33 0.91 -18.67
C PRO A 341 16.92 1.37 -18.30
N VAL A 342 16.05 0.41 -17.96
CA VAL A 342 14.64 0.61 -17.59
C VAL A 342 14.45 1.65 -16.48
N ARG A 343 15.39 1.73 -15.53
CA ARG A 343 15.38 2.71 -14.43
C ARG A 343 15.37 4.16 -14.90
N LEU A 344 15.95 4.47 -16.06
CA LEU A 344 15.99 5.83 -16.61
C LEU A 344 14.62 6.28 -17.12
N LEU A 345 13.75 5.32 -17.48
CA LEU A 345 12.42 5.57 -18.05
C LEU A 345 11.31 5.46 -16.99
N THR A 346 11.62 4.88 -15.83
CA THR A 346 10.66 4.65 -14.74
C THR A 346 10.06 5.97 -14.26
N GLY A 347 8.73 6.02 -14.18
CA GLY A 347 7.98 7.21 -13.76
C GLY A 347 7.94 8.35 -14.80
N ALA A 348 8.56 8.19 -15.97
CA ALA A 348 8.40 9.10 -17.11
C ALA A 348 7.33 8.62 -18.10
N PHE A 349 7.09 7.31 -18.16
CA PHE A 349 6.12 6.66 -19.03
C PHE A 349 5.15 5.78 -18.21
N PRO A 350 3.99 5.41 -18.78
CA PRO A 350 3.14 4.38 -18.17
C PRO A 350 3.88 3.05 -18.04
N ASP A 351 3.55 2.27 -17.00
CA ASP A 351 4.29 1.06 -16.61
C ASP A 351 4.45 0.08 -17.78
N ALA A 352 3.41 -0.11 -18.60
CA ALA A 352 3.46 -1.03 -19.75
C ALA A 352 4.54 -0.64 -20.79
N PHE A 353 4.79 0.65 -20.99
CA PHE A 353 5.82 1.12 -21.93
C PHE A 353 7.25 0.91 -21.38
N VAL A 354 7.36 0.63 -20.09
CA VAL A 354 8.62 0.40 -19.37
C VAL A 354 8.84 -1.10 -19.14
N GLU A 355 7.79 -1.86 -18.83
CA GLU A 355 7.83 -3.28 -18.48
C GLU A 355 7.72 -4.20 -19.72
N ASP A 356 6.92 -3.84 -20.73
CA ASP A 356 6.60 -4.72 -21.87
C ASP A 356 7.53 -4.50 -23.07
N TYR A 357 8.50 -3.57 -22.95
CA TYR A 357 9.44 -3.21 -24.02
C TYR A 357 10.90 -3.27 -23.55
N ALA A 358 11.77 -3.71 -24.45
CA ALA A 358 13.21 -3.48 -24.43
C ALA A 358 13.54 -2.18 -25.18
N HIS A 359 14.40 -1.35 -24.62
CA HIS A 359 14.64 0.01 -25.11
C HIS A 359 16.04 0.10 -25.74
N TRP A 360 16.10 0.46 -27.01
CA TRP A 360 17.34 0.56 -27.77
C TRP A 360 17.56 1.96 -28.30
N TYR A 361 18.65 2.60 -27.92
CA TYR A 361 19.09 3.86 -28.49
C TYR A 361 19.86 3.60 -29.79
N ASP A 362 19.34 4.08 -30.90
CA ASP A 362 19.97 4.04 -32.21
C ASP A 362 20.90 5.26 -32.34
N LEU A 363 22.22 5.03 -32.37
CA LEU A 363 23.22 6.10 -32.39
C LEU A 363 23.22 6.87 -33.72
N ASP A 364 22.93 6.19 -34.83
CA ASP A 364 22.92 6.79 -36.16
C ASP A 364 21.64 7.61 -36.38
N GLY A 365 20.50 7.08 -35.91
CA GLY A 365 19.19 7.68 -36.04
C GLY A 365 18.82 8.70 -34.96
N GLY A 366 19.49 8.68 -33.81
CA GLY A 366 19.26 9.61 -32.70
C GLY A 366 17.90 9.44 -32.00
N TYR A 367 17.35 8.22 -31.94
CA TYR A 367 16.07 7.91 -31.28
C TYR A 367 16.17 6.66 -30.39
N VAL A 368 15.27 6.54 -29.41
CA VAL A 368 15.12 5.30 -28.63
C VAL A 368 13.94 4.50 -29.18
N GLU A 369 14.19 3.31 -29.68
CA GLU A 369 13.17 2.35 -30.12
C GLU A 369 12.68 1.50 -28.95
N PHE A 370 11.36 1.30 -28.87
CA PHE A 370 10.71 0.46 -27.88
C PHE A 370 10.33 -0.86 -28.58
N CYS A 371 11.20 -1.87 -28.46
CA CYS A 371 11.00 -3.20 -29.04
C CYS A 371 10.23 -4.08 -28.05
N PRO A 372 9.14 -4.77 -28.44
CA PRO A 372 8.41 -5.64 -27.53
C PRO A 372 9.32 -6.70 -26.89
N VAL A 373 9.17 -7.01 -25.60
CA VAL A 373 10.02 -8.01 -24.91
C VAL A 373 9.92 -9.41 -25.52
N LYS A 374 8.84 -9.73 -26.23
CA LYS A 374 8.71 -11.01 -26.97
C LYS A 374 9.70 -11.14 -28.13
N ASP A 375 10.16 -10.01 -28.65
CA ASP A 375 11.10 -9.92 -29.76
C ASP A 375 11.99 -8.68 -29.55
N PRO A 376 12.92 -8.76 -28.58
CA PRO A 376 13.63 -7.58 -28.08
C PRO A 376 14.70 -7.07 -29.06
N TRP A 377 15.08 -7.86 -30.07
CA TRP A 377 16.18 -7.55 -30.99
C TRP A 377 15.74 -7.03 -32.35
N GLN A 378 14.55 -7.42 -32.83
CA GLN A 378 14.05 -7.04 -34.14
C GLN A 378 13.67 -5.56 -34.18
N ALA A 379 14.19 -4.84 -35.17
CA ALA A 379 13.79 -3.46 -35.44
C ALA A 379 12.53 -3.43 -36.33
N SER A 380 11.65 -2.45 -36.13
CA SER A 380 10.47 -2.28 -36.98
C SER A 380 10.11 -0.80 -37.18
N SER A 381 9.60 -0.48 -38.36
CA SER A 381 8.94 0.81 -38.62
C SER A 381 7.64 0.99 -37.82
N SER A 382 7.07 -0.11 -37.32
CA SER A 382 5.81 -0.11 -36.57
C SER A 382 5.97 0.05 -35.05
N HIS A 383 7.20 0.14 -34.54
CA HIS A 383 7.49 0.29 -33.13
C HIS A 383 7.29 1.73 -32.63
N TRP A 384 7.17 1.87 -31.30
CA TRP A 384 7.20 3.19 -30.69
C TRP A 384 8.63 3.73 -30.68
N ARG A 385 8.80 5.00 -31.03
CA ARG A 385 10.09 5.68 -31.08
C ARG A 385 10.05 6.95 -30.27
N LEU A 386 10.97 7.07 -29.32
CA LEU A 386 11.21 8.30 -28.59
C LEU A 386 12.21 9.13 -29.38
N GLN A 387 11.72 10.21 -30.00
CA GLN A 387 12.51 11.04 -30.91
C GLN A 387 12.30 12.53 -30.59
N GLN A 388 13.24 13.37 -31.01
CA GLN A 388 13.09 14.81 -30.86
C GLN A 388 12.07 15.36 -31.86
N LYS A 389 11.17 16.23 -31.40
CA LYS A 389 10.09 16.78 -32.24
C LYS A 389 10.63 17.67 -33.38
N ARG A 390 11.75 18.35 -33.14
CA ARG A 390 12.55 19.11 -34.10
C ARG A 390 14.02 19.06 -33.68
N PRO A 391 14.99 18.95 -34.61
CA PRO A 391 16.41 19.05 -34.29
C PRO A 391 16.70 20.37 -33.55
N GLY A 392 17.32 20.30 -32.37
CA GLY A 392 17.71 21.48 -31.58
C GLY A 392 16.66 22.06 -30.63
N GLN A 393 15.46 21.47 -30.51
CA GLN A 393 14.50 21.79 -29.45
C GLN A 393 14.57 20.77 -28.30
N ASN A 394 14.42 21.25 -27.06
CA ASN A 394 14.58 20.47 -25.83
C ASN A 394 13.40 19.51 -25.51
N GLY A 395 12.74 18.93 -26.52
CA GLY A 395 11.52 18.13 -26.34
C GLY A 395 11.55 16.78 -27.05
N TRP A 396 11.67 15.71 -26.26
CA TRP A 396 11.48 14.32 -26.71
C TRP A 396 9.99 13.96 -26.74
N CYS A 397 9.57 13.20 -27.75
CA CYS A 397 8.20 12.75 -27.94
C CYS A 397 8.19 11.27 -28.33
N LEU A 398 7.37 10.47 -27.66
CA LEU A 398 7.16 9.07 -28.00
C LEU A 398 6.07 8.96 -29.06
N VAL A 399 6.42 8.47 -30.25
CA VAL A 399 5.54 8.43 -31.42
C VAL A 399 5.49 7.04 -32.04
N LYS A 400 4.37 6.73 -32.69
CA LYS A 400 4.18 5.55 -33.54
C LYS A 400 3.29 5.97 -34.72
N GLY A 401 3.90 6.18 -35.88
CA GLY A 401 3.20 6.77 -37.03
C GLY A 401 2.61 8.14 -36.67
N GLU A 402 1.30 8.30 -36.84
CA GLU A 402 0.54 9.53 -36.53
C GLU A 402 0.04 9.60 -35.06
N VAL A 403 0.48 8.67 -34.22
CA VAL A 403 0.08 8.60 -32.80
C VAL A 403 1.22 9.07 -31.93
N SER A 404 0.94 9.96 -30.99
CA SER A 404 1.88 10.44 -29.97
C SER A 404 1.39 10.10 -28.57
N LEU A 405 2.28 9.70 -27.67
CA LEU A 405 1.91 9.45 -26.27
C LEU A 405 1.94 10.78 -25.50
N VAL A 406 0.86 11.07 -24.77
CA VAL A 406 0.78 12.23 -23.88
C VAL A 406 1.66 11.96 -22.66
N ASN A 407 2.52 12.93 -22.33
CA ASN A 407 3.39 12.84 -21.15
C ASN A 407 2.55 12.72 -19.87
N ILE A 408 2.82 11.70 -19.05
CA ILE A 408 2.12 11.41 -17.79
C ILE A 408 2.19 12.56 -16.77
N ARG A 409 3.25 13.40 -16.86
CA ARG A 409 3.46 14.57 -16.00
C ARG A 409 2.83 15.85 -16.55
N SER A 410 2.16 15.78 -17.71
CA SER A 410 1.49 16.93 -18.30
C SER A 410 0.21 17.30 -17.54
N GLN A 411 -0.21 18.56 -17.65
CA GLN A 411 -1.48 19.02 -17.10
C GLN A 411 -2.68 18.25 -17.67
N THR A 412 -2.66 17.92 -18.97
CA THR A 412 -3.69 17.12 -19.62
C THR A 412 -3.82 15.74 -18.99
N ALA A 413 -2.70 15.03 -18.78
CA ALA A 413 -2.72 13.73 -18.11
C ALA A 413 -3.20 13.84 -16.67
N GLY A 414 -2.78 14.88 -15.94
CA GLY A 414 -3.26 15.16 -14.57
C GLY A 414 -4.78 15.36 -14.49
N SER A 415 -5.36 16.12 -15.42
CA SER A 415 -6.81 16.33 -15.50
C SER A 415 -7.58 15.06 -15.86
N LEU A 416 -7.06 14.22 -16.74
CA LEU A 416 -7.70 12.93 -17.06
C LEU A 416 -7.61 11.96 -15.89
N PHE A 417 -6.46 11.93 -15.22
CA PHE A 417 -6.27 11.09 -14.05
C PHE A 417 -7.21 11.50 -12.90
N SER A 418 -7.43 12.80 -12.64
CA SER A 418 -8.33 13.22 -11.56
C SER A 418 -9.78 12.75 -11.76
N ILE A 419 -10.21 12.53 -13.01
CA ILE A 419 -11.51 11.96 -13.38
C ILE A 419 -11.51 10.44 -13.23
N LEU A 420 -10.43 9.77 -13.64
CA LEU A 420 -10.35 8.30 -13.75
C LEU A 420 -9.70 7.60 -12.54
N GLN A 421 -9.14 8.36 -11.60
CA GLN A 421 -8.56 7.87 -10.35
C GLN A 421 -9.48 6.96 -9.53
N PRO A 422 -10.84 7.08 -9.56
CA PRO A 422 -11.70 6.15 -8.82
C PRO A 422 -11.53 4.69 -9.23
N ILE A 423 -11.10 4.43 -10.47
CA ILE A 423 -11.04 3.08 -11.03
C ILE A 423 -9.65 2.64 -11.49
N GLU A 424 -8.71 3.57 -11.74
CA GLU A 424 -7.38 3.24 -12.24
C GLU A 424 -6.26 4.17 -11.72
N ARG A 425 -5.02 3.67 -11.71
CA ARG A 425 -3.82 4.44 -11.35
C ARG A 425 -3.25 5.22 -12.53
N ALA A 426 -2.61 6.36 -12.25
CA ALA A 426 -1.98 7.21 -13.28
C ALA A 426 -0.99 6.44 -14.16
N SER A 427 -0.16 5.59 -13.56
CA SER A 427 0.87 4.81 -14.28
C SER A 427 0.30 3.72 -15.20
N ARG A 428 -0.99 3.40 -15.07
CA ARG A 428 -1.69 2.39 -15.89
C ARG A 428 -2.66 3.02 -16.91
N LEU A 429 -2.70 4.36 -16.98
CA LEU A 429 -3.45 5.11 -18.00
C LEU A 429 -2.57 5.37 -19.23
N HIS A 430 -3.04 4.95 -20.41
CA HIS A 430 -2.35 5.21 -21.66
C HIS A 430 -3.10 6.28 -22.45
N CYS A 431 -2.56 7.49 -22.49
CA CYS A 431 -3.16 8.62 -23.20
C CYS A 431 -2.45 8.80 -24.56
N LYS A 432 -3.12 8.47 -25.65
CA LYS A 432 -2.59 8.49 -27.03
C LYS A 432 -3.30 9.57 -27.84
N PHE A 433 -2.55 10.54 -28.34
CA PHE A 433 -3.07 11.61 -29.19
C PHE A 433 -2.82 11.30 -30.67
N HIS A 434 -3.90 11.16 -31.43
CA HIS A 434 -3.89 10.96 -32.88
C HIS A 434 -3.89 12.32 -33.57
N THR A 435 -2.80 12.65 -34.27
CA THR A 435 -2.62 14.00 -34.84
C THR A 435 -3.53 14.27 -36.04
N SER A 436 -3.78 13.27 -36.89
CA SER A 436 -4.61 13.40 -38.09
C SER A 436 -6.09 13.62 -37.78
N SER A 437 -6.62 12.90 -36.79
CA SER A 437 -8.02 12.99 -36.37
C SER A 437 -8.27 13.94 -35.19
N SER A 438 -7.23 14.59 -34.66
CA SER A 438 -7.30 15.45 -33.46
C SER A 438 -8.08 14.79 -32.30
N THR A 439 -7.87 13.49 -32.11
CA THR A 439 -8.59 12.67 -31.14
C THR A 439 -7.63 12.14 -30.08
N LEU A 440 -7.98 12.33 -28.80
CA LEU A 440 -7.27 11.78 -27.66
C LEU A 440 -7.93 10.47 -27.22
N GLU A 441 -7.19 9.37 -27.29
CA GLU A 441 -7.59 8.04 -26.85
C GLU A 441 -6.98 7.75 -25.47
N ILE A 442 -7.80 7.23 -24.56
CA ILE A 442 -7.45 6.98 -23.16
C ILE A 442 -7.72 5.52 -22.88
N ASP A 443 -6.67 4.71 -22.85
CA ASP A 443 -6.78 3.28 -22.62
C ASP A 443 -6.45 2.92 -21.17
N MET A 444 -7.24 1.99 -20.62
CA MET A 444 -7.01 1.31 -19.34
C MET A 444 -6.97 -0.20 -19.62
N PRO A 445 -5.83 -0.72 -20.11
CA PRO A 445 -5.73 -2.12 -20.55
C PRO A 445 -6.15 -3.13 -19.48
N ARG A 446 -5.80 -2.86 -18.22
CA ARG A 446 -6.15 -3.73 -17.07
C ARG A 446 -7.66 -3.95 -16.93
N LEU A 447 -8.45 -2.89 -17.10
CA LEU A 447 -9.91 -2.94 -17.02
C LEU A 447 -10.58 -3.21 -18.37
N ARG A 448 -9.79 -3.34 -19.45
CA ARG A 448 -10.26 -3.47 -20.84
C ARG A 448 -11.21 -2.32 -21.25
N LEU A 449 -10.96 -1.14 -20.72
CA LEU A 449 -11.70 0.07 -21.05
C LEU A 449 -10.87 0.99 -21.94
N SER A 450 -11.53 1.66 -22.86
CA SER A 450 -10.96 2.70 -23.71
C SER A 450 -11.98 3.82 -23.89
N PHE A 451 -11.49 5.05 -23.83
CA PHE A 451 -12.27 6.25 -24.00
C PHE A 451 -11.68 7.11 -25.12
N SER A 452 -12.51 7.96 -25.72
CA SER A 452 -12.09 8.92 -26.73
C SER A 452 -12.61 10.31 -26.40
N LEU A 453 -11.76 11.31 -26.58
CA LEU A 453 -12.07 12.73 -26.48
C LEU A 453 -11.72 13.38 -27.83
N GLN A 454 -12.73 13.94 -28.50
CA GLN A 454 -12.56 14.67 -29.75
C GLN A 454 -12.46 16.18 -29.48
N SER A 455 -11.69 16.89 -30.31
CA SER A 455 -11.59 18.35 -30.26
C SER A 455 -12.92 19.02 -30.65
N GLY A 456 -13.41 19.99 -29.86
CA GLY A 456 -14.63 20.74 -30.13
C GLY A 456 -15.20 21.50 -28.91
N GLN A 457 -16.14 22.43 -29.14
CA GLN A 457 -16.71 23.30 -28.09
C GLN A 457 -17.53 22.56 -27.01
N HIS A 458 -18.02 21.35 -27.30
CA HIS A 458 -18.72 20.48 -26.35
C HIS A 458 -18.03 19.11 -26.23
N SER A 459 -16.71 19.13 -26.03
CA SER A 459 -15.94 17.88 -25.88
C SER A 459 -16.36 17.13 -24.62
N SER A 460 -16.66 15.84 -24.77
CA SER A 460 -16.97 14.92 -23.67
C SER A 460 -16.19 13.62 -23.86
N ILE A 461 -15.85 12.98 -22.74
CA ILE A 461 -15.09 11.72 -22.76
C ILE A 461 -16.07 10.58 -23.02
N ARG A 462 -16.01 9.98 -24.21
CA ARG A 462 -16.91 8.92 -24.68
C ARG A 462 -16.30 7.54 -24.47
N SER A 463 -17.10 6.58 -24.03
CA SER A 463 -16.66 5.19 -23.91
C SER A 463 -16.68 4.49 -25.27
N ARG A 464 -15.66 3.69 -25.56
CA ARG A 464 -15.64 2.83 -26.77
C ARG A 464 -16.36 1.51 -26.58
N GLN A 465 -16.32 0.95 -25.36
CA GLN A 465 -17.01 -0.31 -25.03
C GLN A 465 -18.52 -0.11 -24.85
N TYR A 466 -18.93 0.99 -24.22
CA TYR A 466 -20.35 1.36 -24.06
C TYR A 466 -20.70 2.46 -25.05
N ARG A 467 -20.97 2.06 -26.30
CA ARG A 467 -21.32 2.98 -27.39
C ARG A 467 -22.52 3.85 -27.01
N GLY A 468 -22.45 5.13 -27.38
CA GLY A 468 -23.48 6.13 -27.05
C GLY A 468 -23.40 6.65 -25.60
N MET A 469 -22.42 6.23 -24.81
CA MET A 469 -22.25 6.70 -23.43
C MET A 469 -20.99 7.55 -23.24
N LYS A 470 -21.13 8.60 -22.43
CA LYS A 470 -20.06 9.50 -21.99
C LYS A 470 -19.90 9.45 -20.48
N ILE A 471 -18.76 9.90 -19.96
CA ILE A 471 -18.58 10.07 -18.51
C ILE A 471 -19.57 11.13 -18.02
N ASP A 472 -20.38 10.78 -17.01
CA ASP A 472 -21.37 11.70 -16.44
C ASP A 472 -20.65 12.77 -15.59
N PRO A 473 -20.88 14.09 -15.82
CA PRO A 473 -20.39 15.12 -14.90
C PRO A 473 -20.91 14.94 -13.46
N ASP A 474 -22.11 14.38 -13.31
CA ASP A 474 -22.70 14.03 -12.03
C ASP A 474 -22.36 12.58 -11.65
N GLN A 475 -21.42 12.43 -10.72
CA GLN A 475 -20.99 11.13 -10.18
C GLN A 475 -21.81 10.67 -8.95
N SER A 476 -22.97 11.29 -8.70
CA SER A 476 -23.93 10.84 -7.68
C SER A 476 -24.82 9.72 -8.21
N LEU A 477 -25.00 8.67 -7.40
CA LEU A 477 -25.74 7.46 -7.79
C LEU A 477 -27.12 7.36 -7.11
N GLY A 478 -27.34 8.10 -6.03
CA GLY A 478 -28.55 7.98 -5.20
C GLY A 478 -28.61 6.70 -4.34
N THR A 479 -27.60 5.83 -4.42
CA THR A 479 -27.37 4.68 -3.54
C THR A 479 -25.86 4.42 -3.45
N LEU A 480 -25.41 3.51 -2.56
CA LEU A 480 -23.99 3.30 -2.28
C LEU A 480 -23.31 4.61 -1.86
N VAL A 481 -24.02 5.41 -1.06
CA VAL A 481 -23.55 6.73 -0.62
C VAL A 481 -22.25 6.55 0.16
N GLY A 482 -21.20 7.29 -0.22
CA GLY A 482 -19.86 7.13 0.35
C GLY A 482 -18.91 6.23 -0.45
N LEU A 483 -19.39 5.43 -1.42
CA LEU A 483 -18.51 4.71 -2.34
C LEU A 483 -17.75 5.68 -3.26
N ARG A 484 -16.43 5.66 -3.17
CA ARG A 484 -15.52 6.52 -3.95
C ARG A 484 -15.04 5.83 -5.22
N SER A 485 -14.74 4.54 -5.18
CA SER A 485 -14.20 3.77 -6.30
C SER A 485 -15.28 3.35 -7.31
N LYS A 486 -15.85 4.33 -8.01
CA LYS A 486 -16.85 4.12 -9.06
C LYS A 486 -16.73 5.17 -10.16
N LEU A 487 -17.15 4.82 -11.37
CA LEU A 487 -17.29 5.75 -12.49
C LEU A 487 -18.67 5.60 -13.11
N ILE A 488 -19.42 6.69 -13.23
CA ILE A 488 -20.76 6.73 -13.83
C ILE A 488 -20.66 7.18 -15.28
N LEU A 489 -21.32 6.43 -16.15
CA LEU A 489 -21.56 6.75 -17.55
C LEU A 489 -23.01 7.16 -17.77
N LEU A 490 -23.22 8.13 -18.66
CA LEU A 490 -24.50 8.66 -19.08
C LEU A 490 -24.67 8.45 -20.59
N HIS A 491 -25.79 7.86 -20.98
CA HIS A 491 -26.15 7.74 -22.38
C HIS A 491 -26.58 9.09 -22.96
N GLU A 492 -26.14 9.41 -24.18
CA GLU A 492 -26.29 10.74 -24.77
C GLU A 492 -27.74 11.09 -25.11
N ASN A 493 -28.61 10.11 -25.39
CA ASN A 493 -29.96 10.35 -25.91
C ASN A 493 -31.09 10.15 -24.88
N ASP A 494 -31.09 9.02 -24.18
CA ASP A 494 -32.16 8.60 -23.25
C ASP A 494 -31.84 8.89 -21.78
N HIS A 495 -30.66 9.45 -21.50
CA HIS A 495 -30.15 9.73 -20.16
C HIS A 495 -30.08 8.51 -19.23
N SER A 496 -30.04 7.30 -19.78
CA SER A 496 -29.81 6.09 -19.00
C SER A 496 -28.38 6.10 -18.41
N ARG A 497 -28.24 5.64 -17.17
CA ARG A 497 -26.95 5.63 -16.44
C ARG A 497 -26.43 4.20 -16.26
N LYS A 498 -25.11 4.04 -16.35
CA LYS A 498 -24.39 2.82 -15.95
C LYS A 498 -23.30 3.18 -14.96
N VAL A 499 -23.13 2.39 -13.91
CA VAL A 499 -22.04 2.54 -12.95
C VAL A 499 -21.01 1.42 -13.13
N LEU A 500 -19.75 1.81 -13.20
CA LEU A 500 -18.59 0.95 -13.35
C LEU A 500 -17.87 0.89 -12.00
N ILE A 501 -17.67 -0.32 -11.47
CA ILE A 501 -17.05 -0.57 -10.17
C ILE A 501 -15.97 -1.64 -10.36
N PRO A 502 -14.69 -1.37 -10.08
CA PRO A 502 -13.63 -2.38 -10.18
C PRO A 502 -13.72 -3.39 -9.03
N ASP A 503 -13.28 -4.62 -9.26
CA ASP A 503 -13.05 -5.60 -8.20
C ASP A 503 -11.78 -5.25 -7.41
N GLY A 504 -11.80 -5.55 -6.11
CA GLY A 504 -10.65 -5.43 -5.21
C GLY A 504 -11.04 -5.48 -3.74
N ALA A 505 -10.04 -5.37 -2.86
CA ALA A 505 -10.26 -5.35 -1.41
C ALA A 505 -10.96 -4.05 -0.99
N VAL A 506 -12.08 -4.15 -0.28
CA VAL A 506 -12.85 -2.99 0.18
C VAL A 506 -12.24 -2.45 1.47
N THR A 507 -11.94 -1.16 1.49
CA THR A 507 -11.46 -0.44 2.68
C THR A 507 -12.33 0.78 2.93
N TRP A 508 -12.39 1.23 4.18
CA TRP A 508 -13.20 2.39 4.55
C TRP A 508 -12.51 3.25 5.59
N VAL A 509 -12.83 4.55 5.55
CA VAL A 509 -12.39 5.54 6.54
C VAL A 509 -13.58 6.40 6.94
N LYS A 510 -13.62 6.81 8.22
CA LYS A 510 -14.65 7.74 8.71
C LYS A 510 -14.50 9.09 8.01
N ASN A 511 -15.58 9.61 7.44
CA ASN A 511 -15.62 10.88 6.74
C ASN A 511 -16.85 11.68 7.18
N GLY A 512 -16.66 12.58 8.15
CA GLY A 512 -17.75 13.29 8.81
C GLY A 512 -18.68 12.33 9.55
N GLY A 513 -19.98 12.41 9.25
CA GLY A 513 -21.02 11.53 9.81
C GLY A 513 -21.20 10.19 9.08
N HIS A 514 -20.48 9.96 7.97
CA HIS A 514 -20.58 8.75 7.15
C HIS A 514 -19.20 8.09 6.95
N VAL A 515 -19.14 6.99 6.21
CA VAL A 515 -17.90 6.36 5.73
C VAL A 515 -17.60 6.73 4.27
N ALA A 516 -16.31 6.85 3.94
CA ALA A 516 -15.82 6.85 2.57
C ALA A 516 -15.23 5.47 2.26
N VAL A 517 -15.81 4.77 1.27
CA VAL A 517 -15.45 3.41 0.90
C VAL A 517 -14.63 3.42 -0.38
N ASN A 518 -13.47 2.77 -0.36
CA ASN A 518 -12.56 2.64 -1.50
C ASN A 518 -12.33 1.16 -1.80
N ILE A 519 -12.10 0.86 -3.07
CA ILE A 519 -11.73 -0.47 -3.53
C ILE A 519 -10.25 -0.41 -3.91
N GLY A 520 -9.45 -1.26 -3.25
CA GLY A 520 -8.02 -1.33 -3.45
C GLY A 520 -7.66 -1.78 -4.86
N TRP A 521 -6.65 -1.13 -5.44
CA TRP A 521 -6.12 -1.52 -6.74
C TRP A 521 -5.42 -2.88 -6.65
N GLN A 522 -5.64 -3.71 -7.67
CA GLN A 522 -4.99 -5.01 -7.84
C GLN A 522 -4.56 -5.19 -9.30
N ALA A 523 -3.47 -5.94 -9.53
CA ALA A 523 -2.86 -6.12 -10.83
C ALA A 523 -3.81 -6.77 -11.85
N VAL A 524 -4.65 -7.70 -11.40
CA VAL A 524 -5.73 -8.31 -12.18
C VAL A 524 -7.05 -7.95 -11.52
N SER A 525 -7.93 -7.23 -12.23
CA SER A 525 -9.24 -6.83 -11.72
C SER A 525 -10.29 -7.00 -12.80
N LYS A 526 -11.48 -7.42 -12.40
CA LYS A 526 -12.67 -7.42 -13.26
C LYS A 526 -13.44 -6.13 -13.01
N LEU A 527 -14.14 -5.68 -14.04
CA LEU A 527 -15.03 -4.52 -13.94
C LEU A 527 -16.47 -5.00 -13.80
N HIS A 528 -17.13 -4.59 -12.73
CA HIS A 528 -18.55 -4.79 -12.53
C HIS A 528 -19.33 -3.60 -13.07
N VAL A 529 -20.39 -3.90 -13.81
CA VAL A 529 -21.17 -2.91 -14.56
C VAL A 529 -22.61 -3.09 -14.13
N TYR A 530 -23.18 -2.04 -13.56
CA TYR A 530 -24.57 -2.04 -13.13
C TYR A 530 -25.36 -0.98 -13.89
N SER A 531 -26.49 -1.36 -14.45
CA SER A 531 -27.40 -0.40 -15.09
C SER A 531 -28.32 0.20 -14.03
N VAL A 532 -28.52 1.52 -14.07
CA VAL A 532 -29.36 2.24 -13.10
C VAL A 532 -30.80 2.20 -13.58
N ASP A 533 -31.66 1.51 -12.83
CA ASP A 533 -33.09 1.41 -13.09
C ASP A 533 -33.82 2.35 -12.12
N ASN A 534 -34.13 3.57 -12.60
CA ASN A 534 -34.82 4.58 -11.81
C ASN A 534 -36.31 4.27 -11.61
N GLN A 535 -36.91 3.41 -12.45
CA GLN A 535 -38.34 3.07 -12.35
C GLN A 535 -38.58 2.07 -11.22
N LEU A 536 -37.73 1.03 -11.13
CA LEU A 536 -37.80 0.04 -10.07
C LEU A 536 -36.89 0.35 -8.87
N GLY A 537 -36.11 1.44 -8.94
CA GLY A 537 -35.24 1.89 -7.87
C GLY A 537 -34.12 0.88 -7.55
N ARG A 538 -33.43 0.36 -8.57
CA ARG A 538 -32.42 -0.70 -8.37
C ARG A 538 -31.21 -0.58 -9.28
N LEU A 539 -30.13 -1.22 -8.87
CA LEU A 539 -28.96 -1.45 -9.70
C LEU A 539 -29.03 -2.85 -10.30
N VAL A 540 -29.09 -2.94 -11.63
CA VAL A 540 -29.20 -4.20 -12.36
C VAL A 540 -27.80 -4.70 -12.71
N ASP A 541 -27.41 -5.84 -12.13
CA ASP A 541 -26.11 -6.48 -12.33
C ASP A 541 -26.00 -7.26 -13.66
N ASN A 542 -24.84 -7.86 -13.91
CA ASN A 542 -24.54 -8.61 -15.14
C ASN A 542 -24.96 -10.11 -15.10
N GLY A 543 -25.71 -10.53 -14.08
CA GLY A 543 -26.15 -11.91 -13.84
C GLY A 543 -25.16 -12.76 -13.04
N SER A 544 -23.88 -12.39 -12.97
CA SER A 544 -22.86 -13.18 -12.27
C SER A 544 -22.99 -13.10 -10.75
N LEU A 545 -22.78 -14.24 -10.07
CA LEU A 545 -22.81 -14.29 -8.60
C LEU A 545 -21.78 -13.34 -7.98
N GLN A 546 -20.58 -13.25 -8.55
CA GLN A 546 -19.54 -12.34 -8.08
C GLN A 546 -20.03 -10.88 -8.09
N SER A 547 -20.62 -10.42 -9.20
CA SER A 547 -21.15 -9.04 -9.30
C SER A 547 -22.24 -8.76 -8.28
N LYS A 548 -23.09 -9.75 -7.98
CA LYS A 548 -24.14 -9.62 -6.96
C LYS A 548 -23.59 -9.58 -5.55
N LEU A 549 -22.62 -10.45 -5.24
CA LEU A 549 -21.94 -10.47 -3.94
C LEU A 549 -21.21 -9.14 -3.69
N THR A 550 -20.45 -8.65 -4.67
CA THR A 550 -19.78 -7.34 -4.58
C THR A 550 -20.81 -6.23 -4.33
N LEU A 551 -21.91 -6.19 -5.09
CA LEU A 551 -22.97 -5.19 -4.88
C LEU A 551 -23.62 -5.29 -3.49
N CYS A 552 -23.94 -6.52 -3.07
CA CYS A 552 -24.51 -6.83 -1.76
C CYS A 552 -23.61 -6.32 -0.62
N TYR A 553 -22.32 -6.62 -0.70
CA TYR A 553 -21.35 -6.17 0.30
C TYR A 553 -21.18 -4.65 0.31
N LEU A 554 -21.11 -4.02 -0.87
CA LEU A 554 -21.00 -2.56 -0.98
C LEU A 554 -22.22 -1.85 -0.38
N HIS A 555 -23.45 -2.34 -0.60
CA HIS A 555 -24.63 -1.79 0.07
C HIS A 555 -24.53 -1.91 1.60
N ALA A 556 -24.07 -3.04 2.13
CA ALA A 556 -23.94 -3.21 3.57
C ALA A 556 -22.96 -2.18 4.17
N VAL A 557 -21.74 -2.09 3.64
CA VAL A 557 -20.70 -1.20 4.19
C VAL A 557 -20.99 0.29 4.00
N THR A 558 -21.86 0.65 3.04
CA THR A 558 -22.30 2.03 2.81
C THR A 558 -23.65 2.35 3.48
N SER A 559 -24.14 1.49 4.37
CA SER A 559 -25.42 1.69 5.04
C SER A 559 -25.41 2.86 6.02
N PHE A 560 -26.55 3.56 6.11
CA PHE A 560 -26.77 4.70 6.99
C PHE A 560 -28.19 4.69 7.57
N CYS A 561 -28.48 5.59 8.51
CA CYS A 561 -29.81 5.70 9.12
C CYS A 561 -30.89 6.24 8.17
N VAL A 562 -30.48 6.91 7.09
CA VAL A 562 -31.39 7.45 6.08
C VAL A 562 -31.42 6.47 4.90
N PRO A 563 -32.61 6.05 4.44
CA PRO A 563 -32.74 5.25 3.23
C PRO A 563 -32.13 5.93 2.00
N ASP A 564 -31.51 5.14 1.13
CA ASP A 564 -30.95 5.62 -0.14
C ASP A 564 -32.04 6.19 -1.05
N VAL A 565 -31.73 7.28 -1.75
CA VAL A 565 -32.67 7.99 -2.62
C VAL A 565 -33.17 7.11 -3.77
N LEU A 566 -32.31 6.25 -4.34
CA LEU A 566 -32.65 5.36 -5.45
C LEU A 566 -33.46 4.15 -4.98
N THR A 567 -32.96 3.41 -3.99
CA THR A 567 -33.55 2.13 -3.56
C THR A 567 -34.67 2.27 -2.55
N LYS A 568 -34.82 3.46 -1.94
CA LYS A 568 -35.75 3.73 -0.83
C LYS A 568 -35.56 2.81 0.38
N LYS A 569 -34.37 2.20 0.47
CA LYS A 569 -33.96 1.28 1.53
C LYS A 569 -32.61 1.72 2.07
N THR A 570 -32.33 1.43 3.32
CA THR A 570 -30.97 1.54 3.85
C THR A 570 -30.05 0.51 3.16
N GLY A 571 -28.75 0.74 3.22
CA GLY A 571 -27.77 -0.18 2.64
C GLY A 571 -27.87 -1.60 3.23
N THR A 572 -28.13 -1.72 4.53
CA THR A 572 -28.33 -3.00 5.23
C THR A 572 -29.56 -3.74 4.72
N GLU A 573 -30.70 -3.05 4.60
CA GLU A 573 -31.93 -3.64 4.07
C GLU A 573 -31.76 -4.08 2.61
N GLN A 574 -31.14 -3.26 1.77
CA GLN A 574 -30.89 -3.60 0.38
C GLN A 574 -29.91 -4.79 0.25
N SER A 575 -28.85 -4.81 1.07
CA SER A 575 -27.91 -5.91 1.11
C SER A 575 -28.58 -7.24 1.50
N LEU A 576 -29.40 -7.24 2.57
CA LEU A 576 -30.16 -8.42 2.99
C LEU A 576 -31.19 -8.85 1.94
N SER A 577 -31.83 -7.90 1.26
CA SER A 577 -32.75 -8.18 0.15
C SER A 577 -32.06 -8.92 -1.00
N ILE A 578 -30.83 -8.50 -1.36
CA ILE A 578 -30.02 -9.18 -2.38
C ILE A 578 -29.64 -10.58 -1.88
N LEU A 579 -29.10 -10.67 -0.65
CA LEU A 579 -28.59 -11.91 -0.06
C LEU A 579 -29.66 -13.00 0.07
N ARG A 580 -30.92 -12.60 0.30
CA ARG A 580 -32.09 -13.50 0.38
C ARG A 580 -32.66 -13.90 -0.98
N SER A 581 -32.28 -13.22 -2.07
CA SER A 581 -32.84 -13.49 -3.39
C SER A 581 -32.49 -14.90 -3.86
N ALA A 582 -33.42 -15.54 -4.59
CA ALA A 582 -33.19 -16.87 -5.17
C ALA A 582 -31.96 -16.91 -6.07
N SER A 583 -31.62 -15.77 -6.69
CA SER A 583 -30.46 -15.67 -7.57
C SER A 583 -29.11 -15.80 -6.87
N MET A 584 -29.05 -15.59 -5.55
CA MET A 584 -27.87 -15.88 -4.73
C MET A 584 -27.68 -17.37 -4.46
N ARG A 585 -28.68 -18.19 -4.81
CA ARG A 585 -28.68 -19.65 -4.68
C ARG A 585 -28.56 -20.36 -6.04
N SER A 586 -28.44 -19.60 -7.13
CA SER A 586 -28.35 -20.13 -8.49
C SER A 586 -26.89 -20.14 -8.97
N PHE A 587 -26.07 -21.01 -8.38
CA PHE A 587 -24.67 -21.20 -8.77
C PHE A 587 -24.32 -22.70 -8.78
N SER A 588 -23.29 -23.06 -9.55
CA SER A 588 -22.78 -24.44 -9.60
C SER A 588 -21.86 -24.74 -8.41
N GLN A 589 -20.83 -23.91 -8.23
CA GLN A 589 -19.89 -23.98 -7.11
C GLN A 589 -19.44 -22.56 -6.74
N LEU A 590 -19.32 -22.27 -5.44
CA LEU A 590 -18.73 -21.01 -4.98
C LEU A 590 -17.26 -20.95 -5.36
N THR A 591 -16.74 -19.82 -5.84
CA THR A 591 -15.29 -19.61 -6.02
C THR A 591 -14.64 -19.09 -4.73
N PRO A 592 -13.29 -19.17 -4.57
CA PRO A 592 -12.60 -18.57 -3.42
C PRO A 592 -12.93 -17.08 -3.22
N GLU A 593 -13.10 -16.33 -4.30
CA GLU A 593 -13.47 -14.91 -4.26
C GLU A 593 -14.91 -14.72 -3.75
N ASN A 594 -15.85 -15.59 -4.15
CA ASN A 594 -17.21 -15.55 -3.63
C ASN A 594 -17.22 -15.80 -2.11
N ILE A 595 -16.47 -16.81 -1.67
CA ILE A 595 -16.35 -17.18 -0.25
C ILE A 595 -15.75 -16.02 0.55
N SER A 596 -14.72 -15.36 0.03
CA SER A 596 -14.12 -14.20 0.69
C SER A 596 -15.15 -13.10 0.97
N ILE A 597 -15.98 -12.74 -0.02
CA ILE A 597 -17.01 -11.71 0.17
C ILE A 597 -18.10 -12.17 1.15
N LEU A 598 -18.51 -13.44 1.08
CA LEU A 598 -19.47 -14.03 2.00
C LEU A 598 -18.96 -13.99 3.46
N VAL A 599 -17.68 -14.29 3.69
CA VAL A 599 -17.06 -14.19 5.01
C VAL A 599 -17.04 -12.74 5.50
N GLU A 600 -16.70 -11.77 4.65
CA GLU A 600 -16.75 -10.35 5.03
C GLU A 600 -18.18 -9.88 5.35
N LEU A 601 -19.18 -10.34 4.59
CA LEU A 601 -20.60 -10.10 4.91
C LEU A 601 -20.98 -10.70 6.26
N ALA A 602 -20.58 -11.93 6.57
CA ALA A 602 -20.86 -12.56 7.85
C ALA A 602 -20.20 -11.83 9.03
N ARG A 603 -19.02 -11.22 8.82
CA ARG A 603 -18.34 -10.38 9.83
C ARG A 603 -19.07 -9.09 10.18
N LEU A 604 -20.06 -8.68 9.39
CA LEU A 604 -20.98 -7.60 9.74
C LEU A 604 -22.02 -8.03 10.79
N THR A 605 -22.02 -9.29 11.22
CA THR A 605 -22.75 -9.71 12.42
C THR A 605 -21.87 -9.52 13.67
N PRO A 606 -22.29 -8.71 14.67
CA PRO A 606 -21.52 -8.49 15.89
C PRO A 606 -21.28 -9.78 16.66
N VAL A 607 -20.04 -9.97 17.13
CA VAL A 607 -19.69 -11.15 17.93
C VAL A 607 -20.07 -10.90 19.38
N ARG A 608 -20.93 -11.76 19.94
CA ARG A 608 -21.46 -11.63 21.31
C ARG A 608 -21.04 -12.81 22.16
N LYS A 609 -20.38 -12.53 23.28
CA LYS A 609 -19.91 -13.54 24.25
C LYS A 609 -20.24 -13.11 25.67
N TYR A 610 -20.39 -14.07 26.57
CA TYR A 610 -20.54 -13.78 27.99
C TYR A 610 -19.23 -13.31 28.61
N TYR A 611 -19.34 -12.40 29.58
CA TYR A 611 -18.21 -11.90 30.34
C TYR A 611 -18.53 -11.88 31.85
N PRO A 612 -17.64 -12.41 32.72
CA PRO A 612 -16.51 -13.28 32.36
C PRO A 612 -17.02 -14.59 31.72
N ALA A 613 -16.18 -15.30 30.96
CA ALA A 613 -16.62 -16.41 30.09
C ALA A 613 -17.30 -17.57 30.83
N ASN A 614 -17.00 -17.73 32.11
CA ASN A 614 -17.55 -18.74 33.01
C ASN A 614 -18.89 -18.31 33.66
N GLU A 615 -19.37 -17.09 33.44
CA GLU A 615 -20.58 -16.55 34.08
C GLU A 615 -21.53 -15.91 33.07
N ARG A 616 -22.84 -16.06 33.29
CA ARG A 616 -23.87 -15.46 32.42
C ARG A 616 -24.38 -14.12 32.96
N VAL A 617 -23.47 -13.27 33.48
CA VAL A 617 -23.82 -12.02 34.17
C VAL A 617 -23.72 -10.78 33.29
N MET A 618 -22.74 -10.73 32.37
CA MET A 618 -22.56 -9.61 31.43
C MET A 618 -22.28 -10.12 30.01
N GLN A 619 -22.28 -9.21 29.03
CA GLN A 619 -21.89 -9.51 27.65
C GLN A 619 -20.75 -8.60 27.21
N SER A 620 -19.81 -9.16 26.45
CA SER A 620 -18.87 -8.43 25.60
C SER A 620 -19.34 -8.51 24.15
N VAL A 621 -19.34 -7.37 23.45
CA VAL A 621 -19.74 -7.28 22.04
C VAL A 621 -18.58 -6.71 21.24
N GLU A 622 -18.15 -7.44 20.22
CA GLU A 622 -17.12 -7.03 19.28
C GLU A 622 -17.77 -6.59 17.97
N TRP A 623 -17.50 -5.34 17.59
CA TRP A 623 -18.02 -4.69 16.39
C TRP A 623 -16.89 -4.50 15.38
N GLN A 624 -17.22 -4.48 14.09
CA GLN A 624 -16.32 -3.91 13.10
C GLN A 624 -16.26 -2.39 13.30
N ASN A 625 -15.18 -1.76 12.87
CA ASN A 625 -15.00 -0.31 12.92
C ASN A 625 -15.86 0.40 11.84
N LEU A 626 -17.17 0.20 11.92
CA LEU A 626 -18.24 0.71 11.05
C LEU A 626 -19.40 1.20 11.93
N GLY A 627 -20.34 1.95 11.34
CA GLY A 627 -21.54 2.38 12.06
C GLY A 627 -22.37 1.20 12.57
N CYS A 628 -23.03 1.36 13.72
CA CYS A 628 -23.85 0.29 14.32
C CYS A 628 -24.97 -0.22 13.39
N LEU A 629 -25.49 0.63 12.50
CA LEU A 629 -26.57 0.30 11.57
C LEU A 629 -26.13 -0.56 10.38
N VAL A 630 -24.83 -0.64 10.10
CA VAL A 630 -24.27 -1.55 9.10
C VAL A 630 -24.39 -3.00 9.58
N HIS A 631 -24.40 -3.20 10.90
CA HIS A 631 -24.33 -4.52 11.49
C HIS A 631 -25.71 -5.14 11.67
N HIS A 632 -25.85 -6.42 11.33
CA HIS A 632 -27.12 -7.13 11.44
C HIS A 632 -26.93 -8.64 11.67
N ASP A 633 -27.78 -9.24 12.50
CA ASP A 633 -27.67 -10.65 12.89
C ASP A 633 -27.95 -11.63 11.74
N ASP A 634 -28.86 -11.24 10.84
CA ASP A 634 -29.22 -12.05 9.68
C ASP A 634 -28.06 -12.28 8.69
N PHE A 635 -27.04 -11.42 8.64
CA PHE A 635 -25.96 -11.59 7.65
C PHE A 635 -25.30 -12.97 7.79
N ARG A 636 -24.86 -13.32 9.00
CA ARG A 636 -24.30 -14.63 9.29
C ARG A 636 -25.25 -15.77 8.92
N GLU A 637 -26.52 -15.67 9.31
CA GLU A 637 -27.51 -16.73 9.05
C GLU A 637 -27.73 -16.94 7.55
N ARG A 638 -27.86 -15.86 6.78
CA ARG A 638 -28.06 -15.94 5.32
C ARG A 638 -26.80 -16.42 4.60
N VAL A 639 -25.62 -15.99 5.04
CA VAL A 639 -24.34 -16.48 4.51
C VAL A 639 -24.17 -17.98 4.79
N GLN A 640 -24.44 -18.43 6.02
CA GLN A 640 -24.37 -19.85 6.37
C GLN A 640 -25.29 -20.68 5.46
N ALA A 641 -26.53 -20.24 5.24
CA ALA A 641 -27.46 -20.95 4.36
C ALA A 641 -26.98 -21.08 2.89
N ILE A 642 -26.21 -20.11 2.39
CA ILE A 642 -25.58 -20.17 1.07
C ILE A 642 -24.43 -21.19 1.06
N ILE A 643 -23.59 -21.18 2.10
CA ILE A 643 -22.49 -22.15 2.26
C ILE A 643 -23.03 -23.57 2.41
N ASP A 644 -24.07 -23.78 3.23
CA ASP A 644 -24.72 -25.08 3.40
C ASP A 644 -25.30 -25.62 2.09
N GLN A 645 -25.75 -24.74 1.20
CA GLN A 645 -26.17 -25.13 -0.13
C GLN A 645 -25.00 -25.58 -1.01
N ASP A 646 -23.88 -24.86 -1.01
CA ASP A 646 -22.64 -25.28 -1.70
C ASP A 646 -22.14 -26.63 -1.16
N SER A 647 -22.12 -26.82 0.17
CA SER A 647 -21.77 -28.08 0.81
C SER A 647 -22.68 -29.23 0.39
N ARG A 648 -23.99 -29.01 0.24
CA ARG A 648 -24.91 -30.03 -0.29
C ARG A 648 -24.65 -30.35 -1.76
N MET A 649 -24.31 -29.35 -2.58
CA MET A 649 -23.99 -29.53 -4.00
C MET A 649 -22.62 -30.20 -4.23
N ARG A 650 -21.77 -30.28 -3.20
CA ARG A 650 -20.44 -30.91 -3.24
C ARG A 650 -20.47 -32.36 -3.73
N MET A 651 -21.59 -33.08 -3.54
CA MET A 651 -21.75 -34.44 -4.06
C MET A 651 -21.57 -34.55 -5.59
N PHE A 652 -21.81 -33.46 -6.32
CA PHE A 652 -21.59 -33.40 -7.78
C PHE A 652 -20.14 -33.08 -8.17
N TYR A 653 -19.28 -32.74 -7.21
CA TYR A 653 -17.90 -32.27 -7.46
C TYR A 653 -16.87 -32.94 -6.52
N PRO A 654 -16.72 -34.28 -6.55
CA PRO A 654 -15.91 -35.04 -5.58
C PRO A 654 -14.41 -34.71 -5.59
N HIS A 655 -13.88 -34.17 -6.68
CA HIS A 655 -12.47 -33.78 -6.80
C HIS A 655 -12.18 -32.40 -6.21
N SER A 656 -13.22 -31.68 -5.76
CA SER A 656 -13.10 -30.37 -5.11
C SER A 656 -12.82 -30.54 -3.62
N GLN A 657 -11.56 -30.69 -3.24
CA GLN A 657 -11.17 -30.59 -1.83
C GLN A 657 -11.06 -29.10 -1.45
N ARG A 658 -12.06 -28.59 -0.71
CA ARG A 658 -12.02 -27.27 -0.07
C ARG A 658 -12.42 -27.37 1.38
N ASN A 659 -11.76 -26.57 2.20
CA ASN A 659 -12.08 -26.39 3.62
C ASN A 659 -13.32 -25.51 3.75
N GLU A 660 -14.16 -25.80 4.74
CA GLU A 660 -15.29 -24.92 5.04
C GLU A 660 -14.78 -23.58 5.62
N PRO A 661 -15.34 -22.45 5.18
CA PRO A 661 -14.94 -21.15 5.69
C PRO A 661 -15.36 -20.99 7.15
N THR A 662 -14.47 -20.43 7.97
CA THR A 662 -14.78 -20.12 9.37
C THR A 662 -15.59 -18.82 9.45
N LEU A 663 -16.84 -18.92 9.90
CA LEU A 663 -17.71 -17.76 10.14
C LEU A 663 -17.61 -17.28 11.60
N PRO A 664 -17.86 -16.00 11.89
CA PRO A 664 -17.92 -15.48 13.25
C PRO A 664 -18.97 -16.23 14.09
N VAL A 665 -18.62 -16.55 15.35
CA VAL A 665 -19.46 -17.32 16.27
C VAL A 665 -19.85 -16.45 17.46
N SER A 666 -21.15 -16.28 17.65
CA SER A 666 -21.77 -15.65 18.80
C SER A 666 -22.50 -16.69 19.65
N ASP A 667 -22.66 -16.40 20.93
CA ASP A 667 -23.56 -17.16 21.80
C ASP A 667 -25.01 -17.04 21.33
N LYS A 668 -25.73 -18.16 21.27
CA LYS A 668 -27.09 -18.23 20.72
C LYS A 668 -28.11 -17.48 21.57
N GLU A 669 -27.99 -17.52 22.91
CA GLU A 669 -28.90 -16.84 23.82
C GLU A 669 -28.70 -15.31 23.73
N LEU A 670 -27.45 -14.87 23.67
CA LEU A 670 -27.12 -13.45 23.50
C LEU A 670 -27.58 -12.90 22.14
N LEU A 671 -27.46 -13.68 21.07
CA LEU A 671 -27.95 -13.30 19.74
C LEU A 671 -29.47 -13.20 19.72
N GLN A 672 -30.18 -14.16 20.33
CA GLN A 672 -31.64 -14.11 20.43
C GLN A 672 -32.09 -12.88 21.24
N ARG A 673 -31.41 -12.58 22.34
CA ARG A 673 -31.68 -11.39 23.15
C ARG A 673 -31.49 -10.10 22.34
N ASP A 674 -30.47 -10.03 21.49
CA ASP A 674 -30.25 -8.88 20.62
C ASP A 674 -31.31 -8.75 19.54
N ARG A 675 -31.71 -9.86 18.89
CA ARG A 675 -32.81 -9.87 17.91
C ARG A 675 -34.09 -9.29 18.50
N ILE A 676 -34.43 -9.66 19.74
CA ILE A 676 -35.61 -9.15 20.44
C ILE A 676 -35.47 -7.66 20.77
N ARG A 677 -34.30 -7.23 21.27
CA ARG A 677 -34.09 -5.82 21.67
C ARG A 677 -33.95 -4.87 20.49
N SER A 678 -33.39 -5.34 19.39
CA SER A 678 -33.15 -4.53 18.20
C SER A 678 -34.36 -4.48 17.27
N SER A 679 -35.33 -5.39 17.41
CA SER A 679 -36.51 -5.44 16.55
C SER A 679 -37.34 -4.15 16.56
N SER A 680 -37.39 -3.43 17.69
CA SER A 680 -38.08 -2.13 17.78
C SER A 680 -37.43 -1.02 16.96
N PHE A 681 -36.18 -1.20 16.53
CA PHE A 681 -35.43 -0.26 15.69
C PHE A 681 -35.26 -0.76 14.25
N ARG A 682 -35.87 -1.91 13.92
CA ARG A 682 -35.80 -2.56 12.61
C ARG A 682 -37.14 -2.43 11.89
N THR A 683 -37.09 -2.52 10.56
CA THR A 683 -38.28 -2.44 9.70
C THR A 683 -38.85 -3.83 9.43
N SER A 684 -40.12 -3.87 9.01
CA SER A 684 -40.77 -5.11 8.57
C SER A 684 -40.01 -5.73 7.38
N GLY A 685 -39.82 -7.03 7.43
CA GLY A 685 -38.96 -7.82 6.57
C GLY A 685 -37.50 -7.87 7.04
N PHE A 686 -37.04 -6.95 7.88
CA PHE A 686 -35.63 -6.79 8.22
C PHE A 686 -35.37 -6.85 9.73
N GLY A 687 -36.12 -7.70 10.44
CA GLY A 687 -35.86 -8.07 11.82
C GLY A 687 -36.85 -7.51 12.85
N ALA A 688 -37.83 -6.70 12.42
CA ALA A 688 -38.95 -6.31 13.27
C ALA A 688 -39.76 -7.51 13.79
N GLU A 689 -39.75 -8.62 13.04
CA GLU A 689 -40.42 -9.88 13.39
C GLU A 689 -39.85 -10.54 14.65
N GLY A 690 -38.64 -10.15 15.07
CA GLY A 690 -38.05 -10.62 16.31
C GLY A 690 -38.72 -10.03 17.57
N HIS A 691 -39.64 -9.09 17.42
CA HIS A 691 -40.33 -8.47 18.54
C HIS A 691 -41.16 -9.49 19.33
N THR A 692 -40.95 -9.50 20.64
CA THR A 692 -41.76 -10.26 21.59
C THR A 692 -41.75 -9.56 22.94
N SER A 693 -42.88 -9.59 23.63
CA SER A 693 -43.05 -9.12 25.01
C SER A 693 -42.94 -10.22 26.05
N THR A 694 -42.65 -11.47 25.65
CA THR A 694 -42.60 -12.63 26.56
C THR A 694 -41.59 -12.47 27.69
N PHE A 695 -40.51 -11.70 27.46
CA PHE A 695 -39.44 -11.47 28.42
C PHE A 695 -39.53 -10.10 29.10
N ASP A 696 -40.59 -9.33 28.86
CA ASP A 696 -40.76 -8.01 29.45
C ASP A 696 -41.10 -8.15 30.94
N GLY A 697 -40.34 -7.47 31.79
CA GLY A 697 -40.70 -7.29 33.19
C GLY A 697 -41.62 -6.07 33.35
N PRO A 698 -42.49 -6.04 34.38
CA PRO A 698 -43.24 -4.84 34.71
C PRO A 698 -42.26 -3.70 35.03
N TYR A 699 -42.21 -2.68 34.17
CA TYR A 699 -41.36 -1.52 34.39
C TYR A 699 -41.88 -0.75 35.60
N THR A 700 -41.12 -0.82 36.69
CA THR A 700 -41.35 0.08 37.83
C THR A 700 -40.85 1.45 37.41
N GLU A 701 -41.78 2.38 37.19
CA GLU A 701 -41.46 3.73 36.74
C GLU A 701 -40.39 4.38 37.63
N ARG A 702 -39.31 4.86 37.00
CA ARG A 702 -38.26 5.63 37.70
C ARG A 702 -38.75 7.00 38.19
N GLY A 703 -39.94 7.42 37.74
CA GLY A 703 -40.55 8.71 38.01
C GLY A 703 -41.46 8.78 39.25
N ARG A 704 -41.51 7.76 40.13
CA ARG A 704 -42.40 7.78 41.32
C ARG A 704 -42.21 9.00 42.24
N ASN A 705 -41.09 9.71 42.10
CA ASN A 705 -40.80 10.93 42.83
C ASN A 705 -41.19 12.20 42.04
N HIS A 706 -42.41 12.25 41.47
CA HIS A 706 -42.99 13.46 40.86
C HIS A 706 -43.03 14.65 41.84
N GLN A 707 -42.98 14.36 43.14
CA GLN A 707 -42.89 15.33 44.23
C GLN A 707 -41.44 15.72 44.59
N SER A 708 -40.42 15.17 43.91
CA SER A 708 -39.04 15.54 44.19
C SER A 708 -38.76 16.99 43.80
N GLU A 709 -37.93 17.65 44.60
CA GLU A 709 -37.53 19.04 44.36
C GLU A 709 -36.85 19.21 43.00
N GLY A 710 -35.99 18.25 42.60
CA GLY A 710 -35.33 18.25 41.29
C GLY A 710 -36.32 18.24 40.12
N PHE A 711 -37.38 17.43 40.20
CA PHE A 711 -38.44 17.43 39.18
C PHE A 711 -39.17 18.77 39.12
N SER A 712 -39.55 19.32 40.28
CA SER A 712 -40.23 20.61 40.35
C SER A 712 -39.37 21.75 39.76
N ARG A 713 -38.06 21.77 40.06
CA ARG A 713 -37.12 22.77 39.52
C ARG A 713 -37.04 22.69 37.99
N VAL A 714 -36.87 21.48 37.45
CA VAL A 714 -36.82 21.24 35.99
C VAL A 714 -38.12 21.65 35.32
N PHE A 715 -39.25 21.23 35.87
CA PHE A 715 -40.58 21.51 35.33
C PHE A 715 -40.84 23.02 35.26
N THR A 716 -40.57 23.76 36.34
CA THR A 716 -40.79 25.21 36.39
C THR A 716 -39.98 25.97 35.33
N LEU A 717 -38.70 25.64 35.13
CA LEU A 717 -37.87 26.31 34.11
C LEU A 717 -38.29 25.93 32.70
N CYS A 718 -38.55 24.65 32.44
CA CYS A 718 -39.01 24.19 31.14
C CYS A 718 -40.35 24.82 30.76
N LYS A 719 -41.30 24.88 31.71
CA LYS A 719 -42.59 25.54 31.53
C LYS A 719 -42.40 27.03 31.21
N THR A 720 -41.55 27.73 31.96
CA THR A 720 -41.22 29.14 31.73
C THR A 720 -40.71 29.42 30.32
N ILE A 721 -39.78 28.59 29.82
CA ILE A 721 -39.23 28.75 28.46
C ILE A 721 -40.25 28.36 27.38
N HIS A 722 -41.05 27.32 27.64
CA HIS A 722 -42.03 26.81 26.68
C HIS A 722 -43.18 27.79 26.48
N GLU A 723 -43.75 28.30 27.57
CA GLU A 723 -44.90 29.22 27.56
C GLU A 723 -44.47 30.66 27.29
N GLY A 724 -43.18 30.99 27.47
CA GLY A 724 -42.67 32.34 27.26
C GLY A 724 -43.14 33.31 28.35
N THR A 725 -43.50 32.80 29.51
CA THR A 725 -43.99 33.55 30.66
C THR A 725 -43.33 33.04 31.93
N LEU A 726 -42.94 33.97 32.82
CA LEU A 726 -42.25 33.60 34.05
C LEU A 726 -43.26 33.17 35.11
N HIS A 727 -43.25 31.88 35.46
CA HIS A 727 -44.18 31.28 36.43
C HIS A 727 -43.49 31.03 37.78
N SER A 728 -42.74 32.01 38.29
CA SER A 728 -42.13 31.85 39.61
C SER A 728 -43.22 31.86 40.67
N GLY A 729 -43.40 30.74 41.36
CA GLY A 729 -44.28 30.63 42.53
C GLY A 729 -43.69 31.25 43.79
N ARG A 730 -42.51 31.89 43.69
CA ARG A 730 -41.81 32.51 44.81
C ARG A 730 -41.94 34.03 44.74
N THR A 731 -42.51 34.62 45.78
CA THR A 731 -42.43 36.07 46.04
C THR A 731 -41.02 36.38 46.54
N ILE A 732 -40.11 36.71 45.62
CA ILE A 732 -38.74 37.14 45.94
C ILE A 732 -38.67 38.65 45.78
N THR A 733 -38.20 39.38 46.80
CA THR A 733 -37.98 40.83 46.69
C THR A 733 -36.79 41.12 45.76
N ASP A 734 -36.71 42.33 45.21
CA ASP A 734 -35.56 42.75 44.40
C ASP A 734 -34.24 42.68 45.20
N GLN A 735 -34.26 43.00 46.48
CA GLN A 735 -33.09 42.90 47.37
C GLN A 735 -32.66 41.45 47.64
N ASP A 736 -33.61 40.54 47.82
CA ASP A 736 -33.31 39.12 48.03
C ASP A 736 -32.72 38.49 46.77
N LEU A 737 -33.28 38.79 45.59
CA LEU A 737 -32.75 38.30 44.33
C LEU A 737 -31.34 38.83 44.07
N LEU A 738 -31.11 40.14 44.29
CA LEU A 738 -29.79 40.74 44.19
C LEU A 738 -28.78 40.05 45.12
N SER A 739 -29.20 39.73 46.35
CA SER A 739 -28.34 39.06 47.33
C SER A 739 -27.99 37.63 46.93
N HIS A 740 -28.95 36.86 46.40
CA HIS A 740 -28.70 35.51 45.88
C HIS A 740 -27.73 35.52 44.69
N ILE A 741 -27.94 36.43 43.72
CA ILE A 741 -27.06 36.52 42.56
C ILE A 741 -25.67 37.01 42.97
N TRP A 742 -25.58 38.03 43.84
CA TRP A 742 -24.29 38.53 44.32
C TRP A 742 -23.51 37.45 45.09
N GLY A 743 -24.18 36.71 45.97
CA GLY A 743 -23.57 35.58 46.69
C GLY A 743 -23.06 34.49 45.74
N PHE A 744 -23.82 34.17 44.70
CA PHE A 744 -23.42 33.20 43.67
C PHE A 744 -22.20 33.67 42.86
N LEU A 745 -22.11 34.98 42.55
CA LEU A 745 -20.97 35.56 41.83
C LEU A 745 -19.72 35.77 42.70
N CYS A 746 -19.83 35.65 44.02
CA CYS A 746 -18.68 35.64 44.94
C CYS A 746 -18.03 34.25 45.10
N LEU A 747 -18.60 33.19 44.50
CA LEU A 747 -18.03 31.84 44.54
C LEU A 747 -16.70 31.75 43.74
N PRO A 748 -16.60 32.25 42.50
CA PRO A 748 -15.34 32.28 41.78
C PRO A 748 -14.45 33.46 42.21
N GLU A 749 -13.14 33.33 42.01
CA GLU A 749 -12.19 34.42 42.25
C GLU A 749 -12.40 35.59 41.27
N GLU A 750 -12.79 35.28 40.04
CA GLU A 750 -13.00 36.23 38.95
C GLU A 750 -14.27 35.90 38.16
N VAL A 751 -15.06 36.91 37.85
CA VAL A 751 -16.22 36.83 36.94
C VAL A 751 -15.85 37.51 35.63
N HIS A 752 -15.95 36.79 34.54
CA HIS A 752 -15.60 37.29 33.22
C HIS A 752 -16.64 38.27 32.68
N GLY A 753 -16.16 39.27 31.95
CA GLY A 753 -16.99 40.25 31.29
C GLY A 753 -17.65 39.74 30.01
N PRO A 754 -18.58 40.52 29.43
CA PRO A 754 -19.36 40.10 28.27
C PRO A 754 -18.54 39.90 26.98
N ALA A 755 -17.28 40.35 26.95
CA ALA A 755 -16.37 40.16 25.82
C ALA A 755 -15.84 38.72 25.71
N MET A 756 -15.84 37.95 26.80
CA MET A 756 -15.46 36.54 26.76
C MET A 756 -16.61 35.73 26.16
N VAL A 757 -16.44 35.24 24.94
CA VAL A 757 -17.53 34.57 24.20
C VAL A 757 -17.73 33.15 24.71
N VAL A 758 -18.94 32.85 25.16
CA VAL A 758 -19.38 31.47 25.41
C VAL A 758 -19.99 30.93 24.12
N GLU A 759 -19.41 29.86 23.59
CA GLU A 759 -19.91 29.22 22.37
C GLU A 759 -21.30 28.61 22.58
N LYS A 760 -22.18 28.76 21.59
CA LYS A 760 -23.51 28.12 21.58
C LYS A 760 -23.45 26.60 21.79
N ALA A 761 -22.35 25.95 21.40
CA ALA A 761 -22.13 24.51 21.57
C ALA A 761 -22.00 24.06 23.03
N THR A 762 -21.73 24.98 23.96
CA THR A 762 -21.65 24.69 25.41
C THR A 762 -23.05 24.60 26.05
N VAL A 763 -24.05 25.26 25.46
CA VAL A 763 -25.46 25.23 25.89
C VAL A 763 -26.16 23.99 25.30
N LYS A 764 -25.73 22.82 25.76
CA LYS A 764 -26.29 21.51 25.41
C LYS A 764 -26.32 20.61 26.64
N HIS A 765 -26.95 19.44 26.50
CA HIS A 765 -26.84 18.39 27.50
C HIS A 765 -25.38 17.92 27.62
N ASP A 766 -24.84 17.97 28.83
CA ASP A 766 -23.58 17.35 29.21
C ASP A 766 -23.74 16.81 30.64
N ALA A 767 -23.30 15.57 30.88
CA ALA A 767 -23.41 14.95 32.20
C ALA A 767 -22.50 15.64 33.24
N THR A 768 -21.47 16.35 32.79
CA THR A 768 -20.56 17.14 33.66
C THR A 768 -21.30 18.26 34.40
N TRP A 769 -22.39 18.80 33.85
CA TRP A 769 -23.24 19.79 34.51
C TRP A 769 -23.96 19.25 35.76
N LEU A 770 -24.09 17.93 35.91
CA LEU A 770 -24.60 17.32 37.14
C LEU A 770 -23.53 17.29 38.25
N LEU A 771 -22.25 17.26 37.86
CA LEU A 771 -21.14 17.08 38.79
C LEU A 771 -20.66 18.41 39.35
N ASP A 772 -20.35 19.41 38.52
CA ASP A 772 -19.89 20.70 39.03
C ASP A 772 -20.18 21.86 38.06
N PRO A 773 -21.42 22.38 38.07
CA PRO A 773 -21.80 23.47 37.16
C PRO A 773 -21.50 24.86 37.72
N VAL A 774 -21.15 24.98 39.01
CA VAL A 774 -21.16 26.26 39.73
C VAL A 774 -20.06 27.19 39.24
N ASP A 775 -18.83 26.69 39.14
CA ASP A 775 -17.66 27.49 38.74
C ASP A 775 -17.84 28.09 37.35
N PHE A 776 -18.29 27.28 36.38
CA PHE A 776 -18.52 27.75 35.03
C PHE A 776 -19.64 28.80 34.96
N VAL A 777 -20.80 28.50 35.56
CA VAL A 777 -22.00 29.35 35.43
C VAL A 777 -21.83 30.67 36.19
N SER A 778 -21.14 30.65 37.34
CA SER A 778 -20.84 31.87 38.11
C SER A 778 -19.78 32.73 37.42
N ALA A 779 -18.67 32.15 36.94
CA ALA A 779 -17.61 32.89 36.27
C ALA A 779 -18.06 33.47 34.92
N HIS A 780 -18.97 32.82 34.20
CA HIS A 780 -19.43 33.24 32.86
C HIS A 780 -20.79 33.94 32.84
N TRP A 781 -21.29 34.43 33.99
CA TRP A 781 -22.61 35.06 34.10
C TRP A 781 -22.91 36.10 33.01
N CYS A 782 -21.99 37.06 32.81
CA CYS A 782 -22.15 38.15 31.84
C CYS A 782 -22.20 37.62 30.40
N SER A 783 -21.36 36.65 30.08
CA SER A 783 -21.26 36.02 28.77
C SER A 783 -22.49 35.15 28.46
N ILE A 784 -23.00 34.43 29.46
CA ILE A 784 -24.23 33.64 29.35
C ILE A 784 -25.43 34.57 29.10
N HIS A 785 -25.53 35.69 29.84
CA HIS A 785 -26.57 36.68 29.57
C HIS A 785 -26.46 37.22 28.13
N GLN A 786 -25.25 37.57 27.68
CA GLN A 786 -25.02 38.04 26.32
C GLN A 786 -25.40 36.99 25.25
N LEU A 787 -25.18 35.70 25.51
CA LEU A 787 -25.55 34.60 24.62
C LEU A 787 -27.07 34.36 24.56
N LEU A 788 -27.77 34.49 25.70
CA LEU A 788 -29.23 34.28 25.77
C LEU A 788 -30.04 35.46 25.21
N ARG A 789 -29.39 36.62 25.06
CA ARG A 789 -29.95 37.83 24.43
C ARG A 789 -30.26 37.62 22.94
N SER A 790 -31.13 38.47 22.39
CA SER A 790 -31.50 38.47 20.96
C SER A 790 -30.28 38.65 20.03
N GLY A 791 -30.04 37.71 19.12
CA GLY A 791 -28.98 37.74 18.11
C GLY A 791 -28.92 36.45 17.28
N THR A 792 -28.08 36.41 16.23
CA THR A 792 -27.89 35.23 15.35
C THR A 792 -27.25 34.04 16.09
N THR A 793 -26.51 34.30 17.17
CA THR A 793 -25.82 33.32 18.00
C THR A 793 -26.69 32.73 19.12
N ARG A 794 -27.93 33.20 19.27
CA ARG A 794 -28.85 32.76 20.33
C ARG A 794 -29.15 31.25 20.22
N PRO A 795 -29.11 30.49 21.33
CA PRO A 795 -29.54 29.09 21.34
C PRO A 795 -31.04 28.97 21.04
N ASN A 796 -31.48 27.87 20.44
CA ASN A 796 -32.91 27.64 20.23
C ASN A 796 -33.60 27.29 21.57
N LYS A 797 -34.94 27.41 21.63
CA LYS A 797 -35.69 27.20 22.88
C LYS A 797 -35.44 25.82 23.51
N HIS A 798 -35.36 24.78 22.69
CA HIS A 798 -35.16 23.40 23.14
C HIS A 798 -33.76 23.18 23.71
N GLN A 799 -32.74 23.82 23.13
CA GLN A 799 -31.36 23.80 23.65
C GLN A 799 -31.28 24.40 25.05
N VAL A 800 -31.90 25.57 25.25
CA VAL A 800 -31.93 26.23 26.57
C VAL A 800 -32.72 25.40 27.59
N MET A 801 -33.88 24.84 27.19
CA MET A 801 -34.66 23.95 28.05
C MET A 801 -33.83 22.75 28.52
N ILE A 802 -33.14 22.07 27.59
CA ILE A 802 -32.30 20.90 27.92
C ILE A 802 -31.16 21.30 28.85
N TRP A 803 -30.46 22.39 28.56
CA TRP A 803 -29.33 22.84 29.37
C TRP A 803 -29.76 23.25 30.78
N LEU A 804 -30.77 24.11 30.92
CA LEU A 804 -31.31 24.50 32.24
C LEU A 804 -31.90 23.32 33.00
N SER A 805 -32.44 22.30 32.30
CA SER A 805 -32.95 21.10 32.97
C SER A 805 -31.84 20.34 33.70
N VAL A 806 -30.66 20.18 33.09
CA VAL A 806 -29.55 19.49 33.73
C VAL A 806 -29.03 20.31 34.92
N LEU A 807 -28.91 21.63 34.77
CA LEU A 807 -28.50 22.51 35.87
C LEU A 807 -29.52 22.52 37.02
N ALA A 808 -30.81 22.53 36.71
CA ALA A 808 -31.87 22.50 37.71
C ALA A 808 -31.93 21.18 38.46
N PHE A 809 -31.69 20.06 37.76
CA PHE A 809 -31.64 18.73 38.35
C PHE A 809 -30.41 18.53 39.23
N SER A 810 -29.29 19.18 38.92
CA SER A 810 -28.05 19.10 39.71
C SER A 810 -28.17 19.60 41.15
N ASP A 811 -29.24 20.35 41.46
CA ASP A 811 -29.54 21.07 42.72
C ASP A 811 -28.52 22.14 43.20
N LYS A 812 -27.27 22.09 42.72
CA LYS A 812 -26.14 22.95 43.11
C LYS A 812 -26.29 24.44 42.82
N ILE A 813 -27.04 24.80 41.78
CA ILE A 813 -27.29 26.21 41.45
C ILE A 813 -28.59 26.68 42.11
N PRO A 814 -28.62 27.82 42.82
CA PRO A 814 -29.86 28.33 43.40
C PRO A 814 -30.95 28.57 42.35
N MET A 815 -32.20 28.20 42.65
CA MET A 815 -33.32 28.35 41.70
C MET A 815 -33.51 29.80 41.23
N ALA A 816 -33.27 30.79 42.10
CA ALA A 816 -33.37 32.20 41.75
C ALA A 816 -32.40 32.61 40.62
N VAL A 817 -31.19 32.03 40.59
CA VAL A 817 -30.17 32.24 39.56
C VAL A 817 -30.65 31.61 38.24
N LEU A 818 -31.20 30.39 38.29
CA LEU A 818 -31.71 29.68 37.12
C LEU A 818 -32.95 30.36 36.51
N GLU A 819 -33.88 30.84 37.35
CA GLU A 819 -35.03 31.61 36.91
C GLU A 819 -34.60 32.92 36.25
N THR A 820 -33.52 33.54 36.72
CA THR A 820 -32.95 34.74 36.09
C THR A 820 -32.38 34.44 34.70
N PHE A 821 -31.71 33.31 34.51
CA PHE A 821 -31.29 32.89 33.16
C PHE A 821 -32.48 32.61 32.24
N ALA A 822 -33.53 31.94 32.74
CA ALA A 822 -34.76 31.77 31.98
C ALA A 822 -35.40 33.14 31.63
N ALA A 823 -35.37 34.10 32.57
CA ALA A 823 -35.85 35.46 32.37
C ALA A 823 -35.07 36.21 31.28
N PHE A 824 -33.74 36.09 31.24
CA PHE A 824 -32.91 36.68 30.17
C PHE A 824 -33.30 36.19 28.79
N TYR A 825 -33.73 34.93 28.68
CA TYR A 825 -34.19 34.36 27.42
C TYR A 825 -35.64 34.78 27.08
N VAL A 826 -36.53 34.78 28.05
CA VAL A 826 -37.97 34.92 27.82
C VAL A 826 -38.43 36.39 27.80
N ILE A 827 -37.86 37.25 28.64
CA ILE A 827 -38.36 38.61 28.88
C ILE A 827 -37.52 39.64 28.09
N PRO A 828 -38.11 40.37 27.12
CA PRO A 828 -37.36 41.34 26.31
C PRO A 828 -36.71 42.47 27.10
N THR A 829 -37.35 42.95 28.18
CA THR A 829 -36.83 44.01 29.05
C THR A 829 -35.61 43.53 29.86
N MET A 830 -35.57 42.25 30.24
CA MET A 830 -34.40 41.63 30.87
C MET A 830 -33.25 41.51 29.88
N ALA A 831 -33.54 41.04 28.67
CA ALA A 831 -32.56 41.00 27.59
C ALA A 831 -32.00 42.38 27.20
N ALA A 832 -32.70 43.48 27.51
CA ALA A 832 -32.21 44.84 27.28
C ALA A 832 -31.19 45.31 28.33
N CYS A 833 -31.11 44.67 29.50
CA CYS A 833 -30.17 45.02 30.56
C CYS A 833 -28.74 44.64 30.17
N ARG A 834 -27.94 45.58 29.66
CA ARG A 834 -26.57 45.27 29.23
C ARG A 834 -25.64 45.03 30.43
N PRO A 835 -24.88 43.92 30.47
CA PRO A 835 -23.75 43.77 31.39
C PRO A 835 -22.71 44.88 31.17
N PRO A 836 -21.95 45.31 32.21
CA PRO A 836 -20.93 46.33 32.05
C PRO A 836 -19.79 45.84 31.15
N SER A 837 -19.27 46.72 30.28
CA SER A 837 -18.22 46.41 29.29
C SER A 837 -16.82 46.40 29.89
N ARG A 838 -16.61 45.68 31.01
CA ARG A 838 -15.29 45.44 31.61
C ARG A 838 -14.78 44.05 31.22
N PRO A 839 -13.44 43.82 31.20
CA PRO A 839 -12.90 42.50 30.87
C PRO A 839 -13.23 41.45 31.94
N SER A 840 -13.23 41.84 33.21
CA SER A 840 -13.57 40.98 34.34
C SER A 840 -13.91 41.78 35.59
N PHE A 841 -14.43 41.07 36.60
CA PHE A 841 -14.84 41.60 37.90
C PHE A 841 -14.34 40.66 39.01
N GLN A 842 -14.12 41.18 40.21
CA GLN A 842 -13.67 40.39 41.37
C GLN A 842 -14.63 40.59 42.56
N PRO A 843 -15.84 40.01 42.53
CA PRO A 843 -16.90 40.34 43.50
C PRO A 843 -16.49 40.14 44.97
N THR A 844 -15.57 39.22 45.23
CA THR A 844 -14.99 38.94 46.57
C THR A 844 -14.25 40.13 47.19
N LYS A 845 -13.75 41.08 46.38
CA LYS A 845 -13.08 42.31 46.85
C LYS A 845 -14.05 43.38 47.37
N GLY A 846 -15.35 43.17 47.19
CA GLY A 846 -16.40 44.13 47.54
C GLY A 846 -16.55 45.26 46.51
N TYR A 847 -17.54 46.12 46.72
CA TYR A 847 -17.94 47.19 45.78
C TYR A 847 -17.98 48.58 46.44
N ALA A 848 -17.66 48.66 47.73
CA ALA A 848 -17.64 49.89 48.50
C ALA A 848 -16.21 50.18 48.95
N LEU A 849 -15.85 51.47 48.99
CA LEU A 849 -14.55 51.91 49.47
C LEU A 849 -14.32 51.43 50.91
N ASN A 850 -13.30 50.59 51.09
CA ASN A 850 -12.91 50.09 52.40
C ASN A 850 -11.66 50.83 52.91
N LYS A 851 -11.87 51.77 53.82
CA LYS A 851 -10.80 52.59 54.42
C LYS A 851 -9.74 51.74 55.11
N ASN A 852 -10.12 50.63 55.73
CA ASN A 852 -9.19 49.78 56.47
C ASN A 852 -8.29 48.98 55.52
N VAL A 853 -8.84 48.49 54.40
CA VAL A 853 -8.05 47.81 53.35
C VAL A 853 -6.98 48.75 52.80
N LEU A 854 -7.33 50.00 52.48
CA LEU A 854 -6.34 50.99 52.01
C LEU A 854 -5.29 51.29 53.09
N LYS A 855 -5.69 51.47 54.35
CA LYS A 855 -4.74 51.69 55.46
C LYS A 855 -3.72 50.56 55.55
N CYS A 856 -4.18 49.32 55.52
CA CYS A 856 -3.30 48.14 55.63
C CYS A 856 -2.39 48.01 54.41
N GLN A 857 -2.90 48.18 53.19
CA GLN A 857 -2.08 48.05 51.98
C GLN A 857 -1.04 49.17 51.87
N ILE A 858 -1.38 50.41 52.20
CA ILE A 858 -0.47 51.57 52.12
C ILE A 858 0.63 51.50 53.20
N GLN A 859 0.42 50.76 54.30
CA GLN A 859 1.48 50.53 55.29
C GLN A 859 2.70 49.80 54.71
N SER A 860 2.56 49.09 53.59
CA SER A 860 3.68 48.42 52.91
C SER A 860 4.66 49.38 52.20
N VAL A 861 4.28 50.64 51.97
CA VAL A 861 5.06 51.62 51.20
C VAL A 861 5.58 52.78 52.07
N THR A 862 5.89 52.49 53.34
CA THR A 862 6.47 53.47 54.27
C THR A 862 7.90 53.82 53.89
N ARG A 863 8.28 55.09 54.08
CA ARG A 863 9.68 55.55 53.94
C ARG A 863 10.45 55.36 55.24
N ASP A 864 11.68 54.86 55.13
CA ASP A 864 12.59 54.68 56.26
C ASP A 864 13.14 56.01 56.80
N ARG A 865 13.37 56.99 55.92
CA ARG A 865 13.78 58.34 56.28
C ARG A 865 12.56 59.25 56.38
N THR A 866 12.29 59.76 57.57
CA THR A 866 11.20 60.72 57.85
C THR A 866 11.77 62.04 58.39
N PRO A 867 11.00 63.14 58.42
CA PRO A 867 11.49 64.44 58.91
C PRO A 867 12.07 64.39 60.33
N GLU A 868 11.53 63.54 61.21
CA GLU A 868 12.05 63.34 62.58
C GLU A 868 13.40 62.61 62.62
N SER A 869 13.82 61.99 61.52
CA SER A 869 15.16 61.38 61.43
C SER A 869 16.29 62.42 61.49
N LEU A 870 15.96 63.71 61.28
CA LEU A 870 16.89 64.84 61.37
C LEU A 870 16.85 65.55 62.75
N ASP A 871 15.93 65.16 63.64
CA ASP A 871 15.81 65.74 64.99
C ASP A 871 17.02 65.38 65.84
N ARG A 872 17.50 66.33 66.66
CA ARG A 872 18.65 66.13 67.57
C ARG A 872 18.18 65.82 69.00
N PRO A 873 19.03 65.18 69.84
CA PRO A 873 18.75 65.00 71.26
C PRO A 873 18.60 66.35 71.98
N ASN A 874 17.64 66.45 72.88
CA ASN A 874 17.49 67.63 73.74
C ASN A 874 18.63 67.68 74.77
N ARG A 875 18.95 68.87 75.28
CA ARG A 875 20.03 69.07 76.27
C ARG A 875 19.75 68.24 77.54
N GLY A 876 20.57 67.24 77.82
CA GLY A 876 20.42 66.31 78.97
C GLY A 876 19.58 65.05 78.71
N GLU A 877 19.08 64.82 77.48
CA GLU A 877 18.25 63.67 77.13
C GLU A 877 19.09 62.38 76.99
N LYS A 878 18.72 61.31 77.70
CA LYS A 878 19.33 59.98 77.51
C LYS A 878 18.98 59.43 76.13
N TYR A 879 19.93 58.77 75.48
CA TYR A 879 19.77 58.24 74.11
C TYR A 879 18.53 57.33 73.93
N GLY A 880 18.19 56.52 74.93
CA GLY A 880 16.97 55.70 74.92
C GLY A 880 15.67 56.52 74.94
N ALA A 881 15.63 57.62 75.68
CA ALA A 881 14.50 58.54 75.72
C ALA A 881 14.37 59.31 74.39
N PHE A 882 15.50 59.71 73.79
CA PHE A 882 15.55 60.30 72.45
C PHE A 882 14.95 59.37 71.40
N LYS A 883 15.41 58.11 71.31
CA LYS A 883 14.84 57.13 70.36
C LYS A 883 13.35 56.89 70.57
N LEU A 884 12.89 56.80 71.82
CA LEU A 884 11.48 56.59 72.13
C LEU A 884 10.63 57.81 71.73
N ARG A 885 11.13 59.02 71.93
CA ARG A 885 10.48 60.27 71.50
C ARG A 885 10.35 60.33 69.98
N ILE A 886 11.42 60.05 69.25
CA ILE A 886 11.41 60.01 67.78
C ILE A 886 10.43 58.95 67.29
N ALA A 887 10.49 57.72 67.81
CA ALA A 887 9.59 56.64 67.43
C ALA A 887 8.10 57.00 67.65
N LYS A 888 7.76 57.59 68.81
CA LYS A 888 6.39 58.05 69.10
C LYS A 888 5.94 59.18 68.17
N LYS A 889 6.82 60.15 67.88
CA LYS A 889 6.53 61.28 66.99
C LYS A 889 6.32 60.81 65.54
N THR A 890 7.22 59.95 65.05
CA THR A 890 7.12 59.32 63.72
C THR A 890 5.85 58.47 63.61
N GLN A 891 5.50 57.65 64.60
CA GLN A 891 4.28 56.84 64.58
C GLN A 891 3.01 57.71 64.54
N ARG A 892 2.95 58.77 65.36
CA ARG A 892 1.83 59.71 65.40
C ARG A 892 1.68 60.43 64.06
N ASN A 893 2.77 60.96 63.51
CA ASN A 893 2.75 61.70 62.25
C ASN A 893 2.44 60.81 61.04
N ARG A 894 2.96 59.57 61.01
CA ARG A 894 2.58 58.54 60.02
C ARG A 894 1.08 58.28 60.03
N ALA A 895 0.50 58.05 61.22
CA ALA A 895 -0.93 57.80 61.35
C ALA A 895 -1.77 59.00 60.91
N GLN A 896 -1.34 60.23 61.25
CA GLN A 896 -2.03 61.47 60.85
C GLN A 896 -1.94 61.71 59.33
N ALA A 897 -0.74 61.54 58.74
CA ALA A 897 -0.53 61.68 57.30
C ALA A 897 -1.36 60.65 56.50
N LEU A 898 -1.38 59.39 56.93
CA LEU A 898 -2.16 58.33 56.29
C LEU A 898 -3.67 58.57 56.40
N ASN A 899 -4.16 59.01 57.57
CA ASN A 899 -5.58 59.31 57.77
C ASN A 899 -6.03 60.49 56.90
N ASN A 900 -5.22 61.55 56.80
CA ASN A 900 -5.52 62.71 55.94
C ASN A 900 -5.52 62.33 54.46
N PHE A 901 -4.56 61.52 54.03
CA PHE A 901 -4.48 61.01 52.66
C PHE A 901 -5.71 60.17 52.30
N ILE A 902 -6.11 59.24 53.17
CA ILE A 902 -7.31 58.42 52.95
C ILE A 902 -8.59 59.26 52.98
N ALA A 903 -8.69 60.27 53.85
CA ALA A 903 -9.82 61.19 53.85
C ALA A 903 -9.96 61.93 52.52
N GLY A 904 -8.84 62.42 51.95
CA GLY A 904 -8.82 63.06 50.63
C GLY A 904 -9.08 62.11 49.45
N LEU A 905 -8.83 60.80 49.61
CA LEU A 905 -9.25 59.79 48.63
C LEU A 905 -10.75 59.47 48.74
N CYS A 906 -11.30 59.48 49.96
CA CYS A 906 -12.72 59.22 50.19
C CYS A 906 -13.61 60.30 49.55
N THR A 907 -13.16 61.55 49.49
CA THR A 907 -13.90 62.64 48.84
C THR A 907 -13.96 62.50 47.32
N GLN A 908 -13.10 61.69 46.71
CA GLN A 908 -13.08 61.44 45.28
C GLN A 908 -13.92 60.23 44.85
N TRP A 909 -14.40 59.42 45.81
CA TRP A 909 -15.24 58.25 45.52
C TRP A 909 -16.67 58.68 45.16
N PRO A 910 -17.32 58.11 44.13
CA PRO A 910 -16.88 56.99 43.28
C PRO A 910 -16.13 57.42 42.01
N THR A 911 -14.90 56.91 41.83
CA THR A 911 -14.09 57.06 40.61
C THR A 911 -13.18 55.85 40.44
N SER A 912 -12.87 55.44 39.21
CA SER A 912 -11.91 54.35 38.94
C SER A 912 -10.46 54.84 38.94
N THR A 913 -10.23 56.13 38.68
CA THR A 913 -8.89 56.74 38.56
C THR A 913 -8.75 57.92 39.53
N PRO A 914 -8.58 57.66 40.84
CA PRO A 914 -8.35 58.74 41.80
C PRO A 914 -7.01 59.45 41.54
N SER A 915 -6.98 60.75 41.83
CA SER A 915 -5.78 61.58 41.84
C SER A 915 -5.20 61.68 43.25
N ALA A 916 -3.90 61.97 43.36
CA ALA A 916 -3.25 62.14 44.65
C ALA A 916 -3.85 63.37 45.38
N PRO A 917 -4.37 63.24 46.62
CA PRO A 917 -4.87 64.37 47.38
C PRO A 917 -3.77 65.42 47.64
N ASN A 918 -4.12 66.71 47.52
CA ASN A 918 -3.19 67.81 47.73
C ASN A 918 -2.65 67.83 49.18
N SER A 919 -1.34 67.61 49.32
CA SER A 919 -0.64 67.52 50.61
C SER A 919 -0.26 68.90 51.17
N GLN A 920 -1.23 69.78 51.41
CA GLN A 920 -0.97 71.08 52.05
C GLN A 920 -0.98 71.03 53.60
N GLY A 921 -1.38 69.89 54.19
CA GLY A 921 -1.31 69.68 55.64
C GLY A 921 0.09 69.27 56.12
N SER A 922 0.47 69.70 57.33
CA SER A 922 1.60 69.14 58.08
C SER A 922 1.05 68.11 59.09
N PRO A 923 1.50 66.85 59.10
CA PRO A 923 2.54 66.23 58.26
C PRO A 923 2.11 65.92 56.81
N LYS A 924 3.02 66.09 55.83
CA LYS A 924 2.76 65.74 54.42
C LYS A 924 2.84 64.23 54.19
N PHE A 925 2.04 63.69 53.29
CA PHE A 925 2.04 62.25 53.01
C PHE A 925 3.38 61.75 52.44
N GLU A 926 3.98 62.53 51.54
CA GLU A 926 5.24 62.19 50.84
C GLU A 926 6.46 62.12 51.78
N ASP A 927 6.37 62.74 52.96
CA ASP A 927 7.42 62.70 53.98
C ASP A 927 7.51 61.33 54.67
N TYR A 928 6.43 60.53 54.62
CA TYR A 928 6.31 59.28 55.37
C TYR A 928 6.02 58.05 54.50
N TYR A 929 5.48 58.24 53.29
CA TYR A 929 5.09 57.18 52.38
C TYR A 929 5.52 57.51 50.94
N ASN A 930 5.77 56.47 50.13
CA ASN A 930 6.00 56.65 48.70
C ASN A 930 4.67 56.95 47.98
N SER A 931 4.48 58.19 47.53
CA SER A 931 3.22 58.63 46.89
C SER A 931 2.92 57.91 45.59
N GLN A 932 3.93 57.57 44.80
CA GLN A 932 3.73 56.87 43.52
C GLN A 932 3.25 55.43 43.73
N GLU A 933 3.92 54.69 44.61
CA GLU A 933 3.55 53.30 44.95
C GLU A 933 2.22 53.23 45.70
N ALA A 934 1.96 54.15 46.63
CA ALA A 934 0.68 54.26 47.31
C ALA A 934 -0.47 54.51 46.32
N MET A 935 -0.28 55.42 45.35
CA MET A 935 -1.30 55.69 44.34
C MET A 935 -1.50 54.53 43.36
N ALA A 936 -0.48 53.70 43.10
CA ALA A 936 -0.64 52.49 42.31
C ALA A 936 -1.55 51.46 43.02
N ILE A 937 -1.33 51.23 44.32
CA ILE A 937 -2.17 50.38 45.19
C ILE A 937 -3.61 50.90 45.25
N VAL A 938 -3.75 52.22 45.45
CA VAL A 938 -5.06 52.89 45.56
C VAL A 938 -5.82 52.82 44.24
N ARG A 939 -5.19 53.13 43.09
CA ARG A 939 -5.84 53.04 41.77
C ARG A 939 -6.30 51.64 41.45
N LYS A 940 -5.51 50.61 41.79
CA LYS A 940 -5.91 49.21 41.64
C LYS A 940 -7.17 48.89 42.45
N SER A 941 -7.16 49.19 43.75
CA SER A 941 -8.31 48.92 44.63
C SER A 941 -9.56 49.74 44.24
N PHE A 942 -9.38 51.01 43.84
CA PHE A 942 -10.48 51.85 43.35
C PHE A 942 -11.07 51.31 42.05
N SER A 943 -10.23 50.86 41.10
CA SER A 943 -10.73 50.22 39.87
C SER A 943 -11.52 48.95 40.20
N GLU A 944 -10.98 48.06 41.03
CA GLU A 944 -11.66 46.81 41.43
C GLU A 944 -13.04 47.10 42.08
N TRP A 945 -13.10 48.03 43.04
CA TRP A 945 -14.37 48.42 43.67
C TRP A 945 -15.32 49.13 42.72
N TYR A 946 -14.81 49.94 41.80
CA TYR A 946 -15.62 50.67 40.84
C TYR A 946 -16.24 49.71 39.82
N ASP A 947 -15.44 48.80 39.26
CA ASP A 947 -15.90 47.77 38.33
C ASP A 947 -16.94 46.85 38.99
N ASN A 948 -16.70 46.43 40.24
CA ASN A 948 -17.68 45.69 41.04
C ASN A 948 -18.95 46.51 41.36
N GLY A 949 -18.81 47.83 41.54
CA GLY A 949 -19.92 48.75 41.69
C GLY A 949 -20.79 48.84 40.42
N GLU A 950 -20.16 48.87 39.24
CA GLU A 950 -20.86 48.80 37.95
C GLU A 950 -21.58 47.46 37.77
N LEU A 951 -20.93 46.34 38.13
CA LEU A 951 -21.55 45.01 38.12
C LEU A 951 -22.77 44.97 39.05
N ARG A 952 -22.63 45.46 40.29
CA ARG A 952 -23.74 45.51 41.25
C ARG A 952 -24.87 46.40 40.74
N GLY A 953 -24.57 47.56 40.15
CA GLY A 953 -25.56 48.43 39.54
C GLY A 953 -26.31 47.78 38.37
N TYR A 954 -25.62 46.98 37.56
CA TYR A 954 -26.26 46.14 36.54
C TYR A 954 -27.19 45.09 37.17
N LEU A 955 -26.73 44.38 38.21
CA LEU A 955 -27.54 43.36 38.89
C LEU A 955 -28.76 43.96 39.60
N THR A 956 -28.67 45.17 40.15
CA THR A 956 -29.82 45.89 40.71
C THR A 956 -30.88 46.16 39.64
N ARG A 957 -30.48 46.50 38.41
CA ARG A 957 -31.42 46.66 37.28
C ARG A 957 -32.04 45.32 36.87
N VAL A 958 -31.26 44.25 36.84
CA VAL A 958 -31.79 42.90 36.56
C VAL A 958 -32.81 42.49 37.62
N ALA A 959 -32.48 42.67 38.90
CA ALA A 959 -33.34 42.29 40.01
C ALA A 959 -34.65 43.09 40.02
N SER A 960 -34.60 44.40 39.75
CA SER A 960 -35.80 45.22 39.67
C SER A 960 -36.69 44.81 38.50
N VAL A 961 -36.14 44.62 37.30
CA VAL A 961 -36.92 44.17 36.13
C VAL A 961 -37.51 42.78 36.35
N PHE A 962 -36.80 41.87 37.02
CA PHE A 962 -37.34 40.56 37.42
C PHE A 962 -38.57 40.70 38.32
N PHE A 963 -38.48 41.56 39.34
CA PHE A 963 -39.54 41.80 40.31
C PHE A 963 -40.79 42.42 39.67
N TRP A 964 -40.62 43.43 38.80
CA TRP A 964 -41.74 44.04 38.07
C TRP A 964 -42.43 43.04 37.14
N SER A 965 -41.66 42.18 36.47
CA SER A 965 -42.19 41.21 35.52
C SER A 965 -42.99 40.11 36.21
N THR A 966 -42.55 39.65 37.39
CA THR A 966 -43.25 38.64 38.21
C THR A 966 -44.50 39.20 38.89
N SER A 967 -44.46 40.46 39.35
CA SER A 967 -45.61 41.14 39.96
C SER A 967 -46.76 41.37 38.97
N THR A 968 -46.42 41.74 37.72
CA THR A 968 -47.41 41.99 36.66
C THR A 968 -48.09 40.70 36.18
N SER A 969 -47.35 39.57 36.16
CA SER A 969 -47.93 38.25 35.85
C SER A 969 -48.84 37.71 36.96
N CYS A 970 -48.53 38.01 38.23
CA CYS A 970 -49.34 37.58 39.37
C CYS A 970 -50.76 38.20 39.36
N GLY A 971 -50.89 39.44 38.84
CA GLY A 971 -52.18 40.11 38.65
C GLY A 971 -53.07 39.50 37.56
N ARG A 972 -52.50 38.82 36.55
CA ARG A 972 -53.28 38.10 35.52
C ARG A 972 -53.67 36.67 35.93
N ALA A 973 -52.89 36.02 36.79
CA ALA A 973 -53.15 34.65 37.23
C ALA A 973 -54.39 34.53 38.15
N LEU A 974 -54.72 35.58 38.92
CA LEU A 974 -55.89 35.60 39.81
C LEU A 974 -57.25 35.56 39.08
N ALA A 975 -57.29 35.86 37.77
CA ALA A 975 -58.53 35.78 36.98
C ALA A 975 -58.78 34.38 36.36
N ALA A 976 -57.78 33.50 36.30
CA ALA A 976 -57.88 32.21 35.59
C ALA A 976 -58.15 31.00 36.51
N VAL A 977 -58.10 31.17 37.83
CA VAL A 977 -58.28 30.06 38.81
C VAL A 977 -59.75 29.66 39.00
N PHE A 978 -60.72 30.41 38.45
CA PHE A 978 -62.15 30.08 38.59
C PHE A 978 -62.74 29.16 37.49
N TYR A 979 -61.96 28.72 36.50
CA TYR A 979 -62.45 27.86 35.42
C TYR A 979 -61.52 26.65 35.15
N ALA A 980 -61.33 25.78 36.13
CA ALA A 980 -60.70 24.47 35.89
C ALA A 980 -61.12 23.43 36.96
N SER A 981 -62.42 23.25 37.16
CA SER A 981 -62.95 22.14 37.98
C SER A 981 -64.04 21.38 37.22
N SER A 982 -63.68 20.78 36.08
CA SER A 982 -64.41 19.65 35.51
C SER A 982 -63.69 19.15 34.26
N THR A 983 -62.99 18.03 34.33
CA THR A 983 -62.98 17.01 33.27
C THR A 983 -62.17 15.79 33.72
N SER A 984 -62.85 14.64 33.69
CA SER A 984 -62.32 13.29 33.90
C SER A 984 -61.26 12.94 32.84
N PRO A 985 -60.21 12.16 33.16
CA PRO A 985 -59.23 11.74 32.17
C PRO A 985 -59.79 10.58 31.33
N ALA A 986 -60.22 10.89 30.11
CA ALA A 986 -60.42 9.90 29.06
C ALA A 986 -59.05 9.32 28.65
N LYS A 987 -58.94 7.99 28.69
CA LYS A 987 -57.81 7.22 28.16
C LYS A 987 -57.73 7.43 26.65
N THR A 988 -56.71 8.15 26.18
CA THR A 988 -56.32 8.16 24.77
C THR A 988 -54.91 7.61 24.65
N ARG A 989 -54.81 6.34 24.25
CA ARG A 989 -53.58 5.74 23.73
C ARG A 989 -53.25 6.43 22.40
N ILE A 990 -52.19 7.22 22.37
CA ILE A 990 -51.62 7.74 21.12
C ILE A 990 -50.48 6.80 20.73
N TYR A 991 -50.74 5.98 19.72
CA TYR A 991 -49.69 5.31 18.95
C TYR A 991 -49.03 6.36 18.05
N PHE A 992 -47.70 6.51 18.15
CA PHE A 992 -46.92 7.21 17.14
C PHE A 992 -46.52 6.19 16.07
N ASN A 993 -47.02 6.41 14.85
CA ASN A 993 -46.50 5.81 13.61
C ASN A 993 -45.21 6.48 13.17
#